data_AF-A0A821VMF9-F1
#
_entry.id   AF-A0A821VMF9-F1
#
_cell.length_a   1.000
_cell.length_b   1.000
_cell.length_c   1.000
_cell.angle_alpha   90.00
_cell.angle_beta   90.00
_cell.angle_gamma   90.00
#
_symmetry.space_group_name_H-M   'P 1'
#
loop_
_entity.id
_entity.type
_entity.pdbx_description
1 polymer ?
#
loop_
_entity_poly.entity_id
_entity_poly.type
_entity_poly.pdbx_seq_one_letter_code
_entity_poly.pdbx_strand_id
1 'polypeptide(L)'
;EESYLRRDLIQWSDLIKLRYGYRCEDCPSLYSYMKEYTRLVATTFHGCRLDNCHSTPLWLAQQMMDYAREINPNFYINAELSTGNIKTDALFINQIGINSVVKESHRSFDPYELGQMISLVSEGDPIGSFIKSSNHKLLPIKPYSWFYDQTHDNPCQIERRSVEDVIPRSACVAMAYCSTGSNRGYDELVPHHIDVVHETRFYSKWGYQSKQTNEKTAIISIKRALNKLHIDLAQQGFTQLMVDQLSTSALLITRHNPETHKSVLLIAHTSFFQPSGKWEYINSLSIEGVIDDILFEASINHPQEKEPVRNFQRSKEYINGLEQTKIYFCENLFIEQSRCIRLKSPNSPDYTGFRTIEFTNDFRPGSIIALEISLLPQIRQSVIYLKQLLDQYSNPRSQFNHIIKQLTLVDLERVIYRTSIEEQSDGKGFDVYLIPDYGKLVYCGIQGQISILDKIRLFNQIKHPFIINLKQGNWLMDYISNRLKIHSNTKQLGEWYGNAFQHISSLSRLMVPIYFDLIITGSYYLLIEHAYQLMSPFIINSSKFVRSFSQTSIQLLSFIRNARLPLLSSNIAKPYPIEEKDEQTFERIQLIPSLAAAFPHLSSGLWRNWGRHTFISLRGLILLTGRYEEARYLILSYASSIRHGLIPNLISDGKNARYNSRDAVWWWLYSISIYTNLVPNGYNILNDKVSRLYPNDDCPPERVDSYNQSLYDIIYQVLIKHIQSLKFRERGAGHLLDSSMNDQGFFIEIGVDTKTGFVYGGNQWNCGTWMDKMGSSEKASNKGHPATPRDGSAIELVALSRATISWIIHMNKQGYFPYDFIQTYSESGEKQNIYLTDWLKRIDENFEKEFWIDQSNSSEYVNRKQIYKDTVNSTFKWTDFQLRPNFIIASVIAPEMFNKTHIWLALKQVETILLGKYGIKTLDPNDYNYIGDYNYDDDSYDYKRAHGFNYHNGPEWLWLTGYYIRSKLYWSKEQNDQYIYDDTIKHIRKLISLHMDLFNSSDWKGLPELTNSNGQLSYYSSYVHSCSCATFLEALYDLSTI
;
A
#
# COMPACT_ATOMS: atom_id res chain seq x y z
N GLU A 1 48.17 -16.96 -13.76
CA GLU A 1 49.39 -17.71 -14.14
C GLU A 1 49.13 -19.21 -14.28
N GLU A 2 48.36 -19.82 -13.38
CA GLU A 2 48.03 -21.24 -13.47
C GLU A 2 47.38 -21.69 -14.80
N SER A 3 46.49 -20.89 -15.40
CA SER A 3 45.84 -21.24 -16.69
C SER A 3 46.84 -21.34 -17.86
N TYR A 4 47.93 -20.57 -17.85
CA TYR A 4 48.98 -20.65 -18.86
C TYR A 4 49.81 -21.93 -18.67
N LEU A 5 50.14 -22.28 -17.42
CA LEU A 5 50.89 -23.49 -17.08
C LEU A 5 50.09 -24.76 -17.37
N ARG A 6 48.79 -24.75 -17.04
CA ARG A 6 47.87 -25.87 -17.28
C ARG A 6 47.45 -26.02 -18.73
N ARG A 7 47.72 -25.02 -19.58
CA ARG A 7 47.22 -24.92 -20.95
C ARG A 7 45.68 -24.88 -21.04
N ASP A 8 45.06 -24.28 -20.03
CA ASP A 8 43.60 -24.07 -19.97
C ASP A 8 43.15 -22.84 -20.77
N LEU A 9 44.09 -22.09 -21.36
CA LEU A 9 43.85 -20.88 -22.16
C LEU A 9 43.82 -21.22 -23.66
N ILE A 10 42.74 -20.84 -24.34
CA ILE A 10 42.72 -20.77 -25.82
C ILE A 10 43.45 -19.49 -26.23
N GLN A 11 44.60 -19.65 -26.89
CA GLN A 11 45.50 -18.55 -27.23
C GLN A 11 45.14 -17.90 -28.58
N TRP A 12 45.03 -16.57 -28.59
CA TRP A 12 45.07 -15.75 -29.81
C TRP A 12 46.50 -15.28 -30.04
N SER A 13 47.20 -15.93 -30.97
CA SER A 13 48.64 -15.72 -31.19
C SER A 13 49.00 -14.39 -31.87
N ASP A 14 48.01 -13.74 -32.46
CA ASP A 14 48.07 -12.43 -33.11
C ASP A 14 48.01 -11.26 -32.10
N LEU A 15 47.66 -11.52 -30.84
CA LEU A 15 47.44 -10.50 -29.81
C LEU A 15 48.37 -10.65 -28.59
N ILE A 16 48.69 -9.52 -27.95
CA ILE A 16 49.42 -9.46 -26.68
C ILE A 16 48.47 -8.94 -25.59
N LYS A 17 48.31 -9.69 -24.48
CA LYS A 17 47.49 -9.26 -23.34
C LYS A 17 48.16 -8.12 -22.58
N LEU A 18 47.49 -6.98 -22.51
CA LEU A 18 47.96 -5.79 -21.80
C LEU A 18 47.75 -5.90 -20.28
N ARG A 19 48.79 -5.60 -19.48
CA ARG A 19 48.79 -5.72 -18.02
C ARG A 19 48.69 -4.33 -17.35
N TYR A 20 47.48 -3.96 -16.93
CA TYR A 20 47.20 -2.65 -16.32
C TYR A 20 47.44 -2.57 -14.81
N GLY A 21 47.42 -3.70 -14.10
CA GLY A 21 47.48 -3.73 -12.63
C GLY A 21 46.11 -3.50 -11.97
N TYR A 22 46.14 -3.04 -10.72
CA TYR A 22 44.95 -2.74 -9.90
C TYR A 22 44.61 -1.25 -9.90
N ARG A 23 45.55 -0.39 -10.31
CA ARG A 23 45.41 1.07 -10.36
C ARG A 23 46.34 1.67 -11.42
N CYS A 24 46.13 2.94 -11.76
CA CYS A 24 46.87 3.60 -12.85
C CYS A 24 48.38 3.67 -12.61
N GLU A 25 48.82 3.71 -11.35
CA GLU A 25 50.24 3.79 -10.96
C GLU A 25 51.02 2.50 -11.23
N ASP A 26 50.33 1.36 -11.38
CA ASP A 26 50.99 0.06 -11.57
C ASP A 26 51.57 -0.09 -12.99
N CYS A 27 51.04 0.66 -13.97
CA CYS A 27 51.58 0.76 -15.33
C CYS A 27 51.26 2.11 -15.98
N PRO A 28 51.90 3.22 -15.54
CA PRO A 28 51.50 4.58 -15.90
C PRO A 28 51.58 4.89 -17.40
N SER A 29 52.63 4.38 -18.08
CA SER A 29 52.81 4.62 -19.51
C SER A 29 51.71 3.97 -20.36
N LEU A 30 51.29 2.74 -20.01
CA LEU A 30 50.20 2.05 -20.68
C LEU A 30 48.86 2.74 -20.43
N TYR A 31 48.62 3.17 -19.18
CA TYR A 31 47.44 3.95 -18.84
C TYR A 31 47.35 5.26 -19.64
N SER A 32 48.46 6.02 -19.71
CA SER A 32 48.53 7.26 -20.48
C SER A 32 48.29 7.03 -21.97
N TYR A 33 48.83 5.94 -22.53
CA TYR A 33 48.59 5.54 -23.92
C TYR A 33 47.10 5.26 -24.17
N MET A 34 46.47 4.47 -23.31
CA MET A 34 45.04 4.16 -23.44
C MET A 34 44.17 5.40 -23.25
N LYS A 35 44.55 6.30 -22.34
CA LYS A 35 43.83 7.57 -22.16
C LYS A 35 43.86 8.41 -23.43
N GLU A 36 45.02 8.54 -24.10
CA GLU A 36 45.12 9.25 -25.37
C GLU A 36 44.36 8.55 -26.50
N TYR A 37 44.40 7.20 -26.56
CA TYR A 37 43.58 6.43 -27.49
C TYR A 37 42.08 6.69 -27.28
N THR A 38 41.62 6.66 -26.03
CA THR A 38 40.25 6.97 -25.68
C THR A 38 39.87 8.41 -26.04
N ARG A 39 40.79 9.37 -25.87
CA ARG A 39 40.60 10.76 -26.35
C ARG A 39 40.32 10.79 -27.85
N LEU A 40 41.16 10.11 -28.64
CA LEU A 40 41.02 10.05 -30.10
C LEU A 40 39.68 9.44 -30.50
N VAL A 41 39.30 8.31 -29.89
CA VAL A 41 38.00 7.65 -30.14
C VAL A 41 36.84 8.59 -29.80
N ALA A 42 36.86 9.21 -28.62
CA ALA A 42 35.80 10.11 -28.16
C ALA A 42 35.66 11.38 -29.01
N THR A 43 36.77 11.91 -29.54
CA THR A 43 36.75 13.05 -30.46
C THR A 43 36.31 12.71 -31.88
N THR A 44 36.43 11.44 -32.29
CA THR A 44 36.18 11.01 -33.67
C THR A 44 34.81 10.37 -33.85
N PHE A 45 34.32 9.63 -32.86
CA PHE A 45 33.12 8.81 -32.97
C PHE A 45 32.03 9.23 -31.97
N HIS A 46 30.78 8.91 -32.30
CA HIS A 46 29.63 9.10 -31.41
C HIS A 46 29.60 8.12 -30.23
N GLY A 47 30.40 7.06 -30.28
CA GLY A 47 30.39 5.99 -29.31
C GLY A 47 31.40 4.89 -29.62
N CYS A 48 31.43 3.85 -28.79
CA CYS A 48 32.25 2.66 -29.02
C CYS A 48 31.49 1.36 -28.75
N ARG A 49 31.98 0.25 -29.33
CA ARG A 49 31.67 -1.12 -28.93
C ARG A 49 32.82 -1.66 -28.09
N LEU A 50 32.57 -2.00 -26.83
CA LEU A 50 33.52 -2.67 -25.95
C LEU A 50 33.48 -4.16 -26.22
N ASP A 51 34.51 -4.65 -26.90
CA ASP A 51 34.71 -6.06 -27.13
C ASP A 51 35.10 -6.79 -25.84
N ASN A 52 34.56 -7.98 -25.61
CA ASN A 52 34.86 -8.83 -24.45
C ASN A 52 34.91 -8.05 -23.12
N CYS A 53 33.92 -7.18 -22.88
CA CYS A 53 33.94 -6.20 -21.78
C CYS A 53 34.11 -6.86 -20.40
N HIS A 54 33.54 -8.05 -20.21
CA HIS A 54 33.64 -8.86 -18.99
C HIS A 54 35.08 -9.29 -18.64
N SER A 55 36.00 -9.26 -19.61
CA SER A 55 37.42 -9.60 -19.44
C SER A 55 38.32 -8.37 -19.20
N THR A 56 37.73 -7.17 -19.21
CA THR A 56 38.45 -5.91 -18.94
C THR A 56 38.34 -5.55 -17.45
N PRO A 57 39.45 -5.14 -16.78
CA PRO A 57 39.38 -4.68 -15.40
C PRO A 57 38.36 -3.54 -15.24
N LEU A 58 37.41 -3.71 -14.33
CA LEU A 58 36.26 -2.82 -14.19
C LEU A 58 36.67 -1.37 -13.90
N TRP A 59 37.66 -1.17 -13.02
CA TRP A 59 38.18 0.16 -12.68
C TRP A 59 38.74 0.90 -13.91
N LEU A 60 39.40 0.17 -14.82
CA LEU A 60 40.00 0.75 -16.01
C LEU A 60 38.92 1.12 -17.03
N ALA A 61 37.97 0.20 -17.27
CA ALA A 61 36.87 0.43 -18.18
C ALA A 61 36.05 1.65 -17.75
N GLN A 62 35.75 1.75 -16.45
CA GLN A 62 35.08 2.91 -15.86
C GLN A 62 35.85 4.20 -16.15
N GLN A 63 37.13 4.29 -15.76
CA GLN A 63 37.90 5.52 -15.95
C GLN A 63 38.05 5.94 -17.41
N MET A 64 38.25 5.00 -18.32
CA MET A 64 38.34 5.32 -19.76
C MET A 64 37.01 5.84 -20.28
N MET A 65 35.89 5.20 -19.92
CA MET A 65 34.58 5.63 -20.39
C MET A 65 34.11 6.94 -19.75
N ASP A 66 34.44 7.18 -18.48
CA ASP A 66 34.24 8.47 -17.82
C ASP A 66 35.03 9.56 -18.55
N TYR A 67 36.30 9.32 -18.87
CA TYR A 67 37.14 10.25 -19.63
C TYR A 67 36.60 10.49 -21.06
N ALA A 68 36.09 9.46 -21.72
CA ALA A 68 35.43 9.62 -23.02
C ALA A 68 34.21 10.56 -22.92
N ARG A 69 33.45 10.46 -21.83
CA ARG A 69 32.27 11.31 -21.57
C ARG A 69 32.59 12.72 -21.09
N GLU A 70 33.75 12.92 -20.47
CA GLU A 70 34.27 14.27 -20.23
C GLU A 70 34.49 15.03 -21.55
N ILE A 71 34.93 14.32 -22.60
CA ILE A 71 35.20 14.89 -23.93
C ILE A 71 33.91 15.01 -24.75
N ASN A 72 33.11 13.94 -24.76
CA ASN A 72 31.84 13.87 -25.47
C ASN A 72 30.74 13.41 -24.49
N PRO A 73 29.98 14.34 -23.89
CA PRO A 73 28.95 14.00 -22.91
C PRO A 73 27.88 13.01 -23.39
N ASN A 74 27.68 12.90 -24.71
CA ASN A 74 26.72 11.99 -25.34
C ASN A 74 27.36 10.70 -25.87
N PHE A 75 28.59 10.38 -25.47
CA PHE A 75 29.31 9.21 -25.96
C PHE A 75 28.58 7.90 -25.62
N TYR A 76 28.14 7.19 -26.66
CA TYR A 76 27.37 5.96 -26.54
C TYR A 76 28.26 4.73 -26.34
N ILE A 77 27.93 3.88 -25.39
CA ILE A 77 28.71 2.70 -25.04
C ILE A 77 27.86 1.44 -25.26
N ASN A 78 28.22 0.66 -26.26
CA ASN A 78 27.71 -0.70 -26.44
C ASN A 78 28.74 -1.70 -25.93
N ALA A 79 28.32 -2.79 -25.28
CA ALA A 79 29.25 -3.78 -24.78
C ALA A 79 28.84 -5.21 -25.14
N GLU A 80 29.84 -6.02 -25.51
CA GLU A 80 29.72 -7.46 -25.45
C GLU A 80 30.00 -7.93 -24.01
N LEU A 81 28.92 -8.20 -23.28
CA LEU A 81 28.95 -8.47 -21.86
C LEU A 81 28.15 -9.75 -21.54
N SER A 82 28.84 -10.74 -20.96
CA SER A 82 28.24 -11.98 -20.48
C SER A 82 29.14 -12.59 -19.41
N THR A 83 28.92 -12.25 -18.14
CA THR A 83 29.67 -12.84 -17.02
C THR A 83 29.06 -14.14 -16.51
N GLY A 84 27.93 -14.59 -17.09
CA GLY A 84 27.14 -15.72 -16.58
C GLY A 84 26.40 -15.43 -15.27
N ASN A 85 26.45 -14.19 -14.77
CA ASN A 85 25.80 -13.77 -13.54
C ASN A 85 25.18 -12.38 -13.72
N ILE A 86 23.84 -12.32 -13.66
CA ILE A 86 23.06 -11.10 -13.89
C ILE A 86 23.44 -9.95 -12.93
N LYS A 87 23.80 -10.26 -11.68
CA LYS A 87 24.22 -9.22 -10.70
C LYS A 87 25.56 -8.61 -11.08
N THR A 88 26.47 -9.44 -11.58
CA THR A 88 27.79 -8.98 -12.05
C THR A 88 27.64 -8.19 -13.34
N ASP A 89 26.83 -8.64 -14.30
CA ASP A 89 26.51 -7.86 -15.50
C ASP A 89 25.93 -6.48 -15.13
N ALA A 90 24.98 -6.43 -14.19
CA ALA A 90 24.41 -5.17 -13.70
C ALA A 90 25.44 -4.26 -13.03
N LEU A 91 26.41 -4.83 -12.30
CA LEU A 91 27.52 -4.06 -11.72
C LEU A 91 28.38 -3.41 -12.80
N PHE A 92 28.76 -4.16 -13.84
CA PHE A 92 29.52 -3.63 -14.98
C PHE A 92 28.76 -2.51 -15.68
N ILE A 93 27.47 -2.73 -15.96
CA ILE A 93 26.62 -1.75 -16.64
C ILE A 93 26.53 -0.45 -15.83
N ASN A 94 26.26 -0.55 -14.52
CA ASN A 94 26.10 0.63 -13.67
C ASN A 94 27.41 1.38 -13.42
N GLN A 95 28.54 0.68 -13.26
CA GLN A 95 29.82 1.34 -12.96
C GLN A 95 30.48 1.96 -14.19
N ILE A 96 30.43 1.29 -15.35
CA ILE A 96 30.98 1.83 -16.61
C ILE A 96 29.98 2.81 -17.24
N GLY A 97 28.70 2.70 -16.89
CA GLY A 97 27.60 3.42 -17.51
C GLY A 97 27.34 2.93 -18.94
N ILE A 98 27.33 1.62 -19.16
CA ILE A 98 27.06 1.02 -20.48
C ILE A 98 25.63 1.40 -20.92
N ASN A 99 25.48 1.87 -22.16
CA ASN A 99 24.17 2.19 -22.72
C ASN A 99 23.43 0.94 -23.15
N SER A 100 24.06 0.05 -23.91
CA SER A 100 23.44 -1.18 -24.42
C SER A 100 24.35 -2.40 -24.36
N VAL A 101 23.75 -3.59 -24.37
CA VAL A 101 24.47 -4.86 -24.49
C VAL A 101 24.17 -5.56 -25.81
N VAL A 102 25.19 -6.19 -26.41
CA VAL A 102 25.05 -6.98 -27.63
C VAL A 102 24.21 -8.24 -27.37
N LYS A 103 23.23 -8.50 -28.24
CA LYS A 103 22.42 -9.72 -28.27
C LYS A 103 22.37 -10.24 -29.70
N GLU A 104 22.34 -11.56 -29.86
CA GLU A 104 22.52 -12.19 -31.17
C GLU A 104 21.39 -13.18 -31.44
N SER A 105 20.57 -12.93 -32.46
CA SER A 105 19.46 -13.82 -32.83
C SER A 105 19.96 -15.22 -33.25
N HIS A 106 21.21 -15.27 -33.72
CA HIS A 106 21.87 -16.47 -34.20
C HIS A 106 22.08 -17.54 -33.11
N ARG A 107 21.97 -17.17 -31.82
CA ARG A 107 22.06 -18.12 -30.69
C ARG A 107 20.85 -19.04 -30.57
N SER A 108 19.67 -18.60 -31.01
CA SER A 108 18.44 -19.39 -30.92
C SER A 108 18.54 -20.66 -31.77
N PHE A 109 18.17 -21.81 -31.18
CA PHE A 109 18.23 -23.12 -31.82
C PHE A 109 17.02 -23.41 -32.69
N ASP A 110 15.86 -22.87 -32.34
CA ASP A 110 14.57 -23.04 -33.01
C ASP A 110 13.71 -21.75 -32.98
N PRO A 111 12.54 -21.71 -33.63
CA PRO A 111 11.66 -20.56 -33.62
C PRO A 111 11.13 -20.17 -32.23
N TYR A 112 10.93 -21.15 -31.34
CA TYR A 112 10.44 -20.90 -29.99
C TYR A 112 11.46 -20.09 -29.17
N GLU A 113 12.73 -20.51 -29.18
CA GLU A 113 13.82 -19.79 -28.54
C GLU A 113 14.04 -18.40 -29.15
N LEU A 114 13.83 -18.25 -30.47
CA LEU A 114 13.89 -16.94 -31.12
C LEU A 114 12.78 -16.02 -30.60
N GLY A 115 11.56 -16.53 -30.46
CA GLY A 115 10.44 -15.79 -29.87
C GLY A 115 10.68 -15.38 -28.41
N GLN A 116 11.26 -16.28 -27.61
CA GLN A 116 11.69 -15.97 -26.24
C GLN A 116 12.77 -14.89 -26.22
N MET A 117 13.76 -14.99 -27.12
CA MET A 117 14.85 -14.02 -27.21
C MET A 117 14.34 -12.63 -27.57
N ILE A 118 13.43 -12.51 -28.55
CA ILE A 118 12.79 -11.25 -28.92
C ILE A 118 12.09 -10.63 -27.70
N SER A 119 11.34 -11.43 -26.94
CA SER A 119 10.66 -10.98 -25.73
C SER A 119 11.63 -10.57 -24.61
N LEU A 120 12.80 -11.23 -24.54
CA LEU A 120 13.82 -10.96 -23.52
C LEU A 120 14.56 -9.65 -23.79
N VAL A 121 15.00 -9.43 -25.04
CA VAL A 121 15.81 -8.28 -25.47
C VAL A 121 15.00 -7.02 -25.66
N SER A 122 13.70 -7.16 -25.92
CA SER A 122 12.80 -6.02 -26.06
C SER A 122 12.62 -5.31 -24.72
N GLU A 123 12.77 -4.00 -24.76
CA GLU A 123 12.61 -3.07 -23.63
C GLU A 123 11.13 -2.71 -23.39
N GLY A 124 10.24 -3.28 -24.21
CA GLY A 124 8.84 -2.91 -24.30
C GLY A 124 8.04 -3.59 -23.22
N ASP A 125 6.96 -2.95 -22.79
CA ASP A 125 6.04 -3.57 -21.85
C ASP A 125 5.19 -4.64 -22.58
N PRO A 126 4.77 -5.72 -21.93
CA PRO A 126 3.81 -6.65 -22.53
C PRO A 126 2.51 -5.95 -22.96
N ILE A 127 1.83 -6.46 -23.98
CA ILE A 127 0.49 -5.96 -24.33
C ILE A 127 -0.47 -6.14 -23.14
N GLY A 128 -1.24 -5.09 -22.82
CA GLY A 128 -2.13 -5.08 -21.67
C GLY A 128 -1.46 -4.59 -20.38
N SER A 129 -0.23 -4.09 -20.46
CA SER A 129 0.46 -3.46 -19.32
C SER A 129 -0.19 -2.13 -18.92
N PHE A 130 -0.09 -1.82 -17.63
CA PHE A 130 -0.65 -0.59 -17.07
C PHE A 130 0.04 0.65 -17.64
N ILE A 131 -0.73 1.71 -17.82
CA ILE A 131 -0.21 3.00 -18.26
C ILE A 131 0.53 3.64 -17.08
N LYS A 132 1.83 3.90 -17.26
CA LYS A 132 2.70 4.47 -16.22
C LYS A 132 2.35 5.95 -16.01
N SER A 133 2.14 6.35 -14.75
CA SER A 133 1.98 7.76 -14.37
C SER A 133 3.30 8.52 -14.51
N SER A 134 3.23 9.83 -14.78
CA SER A 134 4.40 10.72 -14.81
C SER A 134 5.15 10.78 -13.47
N ASN A 135 4.49 10.49 -12.35
CA ASN A 135 5.07 10.44 -11.00
C ASN A 135 5.38 8.99 -10.55
N HIS A 136 6.03 8.19 -11.40
CA HIS A 136 6.43 6.83 -11.03
C HIS A 136 7.77 6.80 -10.28
N LYS A 137 7.96 5.77 -9.45
CA LYS A 137 9.25 5.54 -8.79
C LYS A 137 10.28 5.08 -9.82
N LEU A 138 11.53 5.52 -9.67
CA LEU A 138 12.65 4.95 -10.41
C LEU A 138 12.82 3.50 -9.96
N LEU A 139 12.58 2.57 -10.88
CA LEU A 139 12.73 1.13 -10.65
C LEU A 139 13.92 0.60 -11.43
N PRO A 140 14.59 -0.45 -10.94
CA PRO A 140 15.55 -1.19 -11.74
C PRO A 140 14.88 -1.69 -13.03
N ILE A 141 15.45 -1.36 -14.18
CA ILE A 141 14.98 -1.82 -15.50
C ILE A 141 15.97 -2.82 -16.10
N LYS A 142 15.51 -3.59 -17.07
CA LYS A 142 16.39 -4.41 -17.90
C LYS A 142 17.39 -3.51 -18.65
N PRO A 143 18.63 -3.97 -18.88
CA PRO A 143 19.57 -3.22 -19.69
C PRO A 143 19.10 -3.13 -21.13
N TYR A 144 19.33 -1.99 -21.78
CA TYR A 144 19.03 -1.81 -23.20
C TYR A 144 19.83 -2.80 -24.02
N SER A 145 19.25 -3.27 -25.12
CA SER A 145 19.86 -4.29 -25.97
C SER A 145 20.11 -3.78 -27.37
N TRP A 146 21.19 -4.26 -27.98
CA TRP A 146 21.42 -4.13 -29.41
C TRP A 146 21.32 -5.51 -30.04
N PHE A 147 20.20 -5.78 -30.71
CA PHE A 147 19.84 -7.10 -31.21
C PHE A 147 20.25 -7.27 -32.66
N TYR A 148 21.20 -8.17 -32.89
CA TYR A 148 21.75 -8.46 -34.19
C TYR A 148 21.05 -9.65 -34.84
N ASP A 149 20.71 -9.53 -36.12
CA ASP A 149 20.41 -10.73 -36.93
C ASP A 149 21.63 -11.64 -37.01
N GLN A 150 22.77 -11.08 -37.41
CA GLN A 150 24.08 -11.71 -37.47
C GLN A 150 25.16 -10.68 -37.09
N THR A 151 26.03 -11.03 -36.13
CA THR A 151 27.25 -10.26 -35.85
C THR A 151 28.38 -10.66 -36.80
N HIS A 152 29.52 -9.97 -36.74
CA HIS A 152 30.68 -10.33 -37.56
C HIS A 152 31.36 -11.64 -37.10
N ASP A 153 31.20 -12.03 -35.84
CA ASP A 153 31.76 -13.28 -35.29
C ASP A 153 30.84 -14.49 -35.47
N ASN A 154 29.59 -14.27 -35.87
CA ASN A 154 28.67 -15.37 -36.13
C ASN A 154 29.05 -16.14 -37.41
N PRO A 155 28.91 -17.48 -37.42
CA PRO A 155 28.89 -18.25 -38.65
C PRO A 155 27.88 -17.70 -39.65
N CYS A 156 28.11 -17.93 -40.95
CA CYS A 156 27.17 -17.50 -41.97
C CYS A 156 25.78 -18.11 -41.72
N GLN A 157 24.75 -17.27 -41.71
CA GLN A 157 23.36 -17.69 -41.53
C GLN A 157 22.93 -18.76 -42.53
N ILE A 158 23.38 -18.63 -43.78
CA ILE A 158 23.05 -19.57 -44.87
C ILE A 158 23.72 -20.93 -44.64
N GLU A 159 24.96 -20.95 -44.14
CA GLU A 159 25.69 -22.19 -43.83
C GLU A 159 25.09 -22.92 -42.63
N ARG A 160 24.72 -22.18 -41.57
CA ARG A 160 24.18 -22.78 -40.36
C ARG A 160 22.72 -23.20 -40.48
N ARG A 161 21.91 -22.44 -41.24
CA ARG A 161 20.45 -22.57 -41.30
C ARG A 161 20.00 -22.79 -42.74
N SER A 162 19.43 -21.76 -43.36
CA SER A 162 19.05 -21.75 -44.76
C SER A 162 19.02 -20.32 -45.28
N VAL A 163 19.02 -20.18 -46.60
CA VAL A 163 18.85 -18.89 -47.26
C VAL A 163 17.43 -18.34 -47.04
N GLU A 164 16.45 -19.22 -46.88
CA GLU A 164 15.05 -18.86 -46.66
C GLU A 164 14.85 -18.13 -45.33
N ASP A 165 15.66 -18.40 -44.31
CA ASP A 165 15.49 -17.81 -42.98
C ASP A 165 15.96 -16.34 -42.88
N VAL A 166 16.68 -15.83 -43.88
CA VAL A 166 17.29 -14.49 -43.83
C VAL A 166 16.25 -13.37 -43.74
N ILE A 167 15.15 -13.47 -44.51
CA ILE A 167 14.02 -12.53 -44.47
C ILE A 167 13.26 -12.61 -43.13
N PRO A 168 12.70 -13.76 -42.72
CA PRO A 168 11.90 -13.85 -41.49
C PRO A 168 12.72 -13.52 -40.25
N ARG A 169 14.02 -13.87 -40.19
CA ARG A 169 14.89 -13.49 -39.08
C ARG A 169 15.12 -11.99 -39.01
N SER A 170 15.39 -11.33 -40.14
CA SER A 170 15.50 -9.86 -40.19
C SER A 170 14.22 -9.19 -39.71
N ALA A 171 13.07 -9.73 -40.10
CA ALA A 171 11.77 -9.20 -39.71
C ALA A 171 11.51 -9.38 -38.20
N CYS A 172 11.84 -10.55 -37.66
CA CYS A 172 11.78 -10.83 -36.23
C CYS A 172 12.65 -9.86 -35.41
N VAL A 173 13.89 -9.61 -35.84
CA VAL A 173 14.81 -8.66 -35.19
C VAL A 173 14.27 -7.22 -35.30
N ALA A 174 13.79 -6.81 -36.47
CA ALA A 174 13.22 -5.48 -36.68
C ALA A 174 11.96 -5.20 -35.84
N MET A 175 11.20 -6.24 -35.48
CA MET A 175 10.03 -6.10 -34.62
C MET A 175 10.36 -6.05 -33.13
N ALA A 176 11.58 -6.37 -32.71
CA ALA A 176 11.99 -6.24 -31.31
C ALA A 176 12.01 -4.76 -30.90
N TYR A 177 11.60 -4.46 -29.66
CA TYR A 177 11.69 -3.10 -29.11
C TYR A 177 13.05 -2.84 -28.48
N CYS A 178 14.06 -2.75 -29.32
CA CYS A 178 15.43 -2.45 -28.90
C CYS A 178 16.20 -1.94 -30.11
N SER A 179 17.44 -1.51 -29.92
CA SER A 179 18.27 -1.17 -31.07
C SER A 179 18.53 -2.43 -31.90
N THR A 180 18.61 -2.32 -33.23
CA THR A 180 18.88 -3.46 -34.12
C THR A 180 20.19 -3.30 -34.88
N GLY A 181 20.78 -4.42 -35.30
CA GLY A 181 22.05 -4.42 -36.04
C GLY A 181 22.17 -5.60 -37.02
N SER A 182 23.04 -5.45 -38.01
CA SER A 182 23.36 -6.49 -38.99
C SER A 182 24.81 -6.33 -39.45
N ASN A 183 25.43 -7.42 -39.87
CA ASN A 183 26.76 -7.40 -40.47
C ASN A 183 26.69 -7.38 -42.01
N ARG A 184 27.59 -6.63 -42.65
CA ARG A 184 27.64 -6.54 -44.11
C ARG A 184 27.97 -7.91 -44.73
N GLY A 185 27.24 -8.28 -45.78
CA GLY A 185 27.25 -9.60 -46.40
C GLY A 185 26.01 -10.42 -46.06
N TYR A 186 25.33 -10.13 -44.95
CA TYR A 186 24.08 -10.77 -44.58
C TYR A 186 22.96 -10.40 -45.56
N ASP A 187 22.73 -9.11 -45.78
CA ASP A 187 21.68 -8.61 -46.68
C ASP A 187 21.93 -8.95 -48.15
N GLU A 188 23.21 -9.05 -48.55
CA GLU A 188 23.64 -9.47 -49.88
C GLU A 188 23.58 -10.99 -50.12
N LEU A 189 23.18 -11.78 -49.11
CA LEU A 189 23.13 -13.26 -49.15
C LEU A 189 24.48 -13.90 -49.49
N VAL A 190 25.56 -13.46 -48.81
CA VAL A 190 26.88 -14.10 -48.92
C VAL A 190 26.82 -15.48 -48.26
N PRO A 191 27.02 -16.59 -49.00
CA PRO A 191 26.73 -17.94 -48.50
C PRO A 191 27.92 -18.59 -47.77
N HIS A 192 28.89 -17.80 -47.31
CA HIS A 192 30.06 -18.27 -46.58
C HIS A 192 30.44 -17.30 -45.46
N HIS A 193 31.07 -17.79 -44.40
CA HIS A 193 31.62 -16.94 -43.34
C HIS A 193 32.73 -16.01 -43.89
N ILE A 194 32.67 -14.74 -43.50
CA ILE A 194 33.65 -13.71 -43.87
C ILE A 194 34.68 -13.66 -42.74
N ASP A 195 35.76 -14.40 -42.91
CA ASP A 195 36.81 -14.54 -41.91
C ASP A 195 37.60 -13.23 -41.72
N VAL A 196 37.62 -12.72 -40.49
CA VAL A 196 38.24 -11.42 -40.14
C VAL A 196 39.76 -11.39 -40.24
N VAL A 197 40.42 -12.55 -40.37
CA VAL A 197 41.88 -12.70 -40.46
C VAL A 197 42.33 -12.99 -41.90
N HIS A 198 41.62 -13.87 -42.60
CA HIS A 198 42.06 -14.44 -43.88
C HIS A 198 41.37 -13.84 -45.11
N GLU A 199 40.23 -13.17 -44.95
CA GLU A 199 39.53 -12.57 -46.08
C GLU A 199 40.26 -11.31 -46.56
N THR A 200 40.66 -11.31 -47.84
CA THR A 200 41.43 -10.21 -48.45
C THR A 200 40.65 -9.48 -49.55
N ARG A 201 39.50 -10.02 -49.96
CA ARG A 201 38.66 -9.42 -51.00
C ARG A 201 37.84 -8.27 -50.43
N PHE A 202 37.63 -7.24 -51.23
CA PHE A 202 36.74 -6.15 -50.86
C PHE A 202 35.27 -6.54 -51.05
N TYR A 203 34.38 -5.93 -50.28
CA TYR A 203 32.95 -5.94 -50.59
C TYR A 203 32.67 -5.28 -51.95
N SER A 204 31.63 -5.75 -52.64
CA SER A 204 31.12 -5.11 -53.86
C SER A 204 30.87 -3.62 -53.67
N LYS A 205 31.22 -2.82 -54.67
CA LYS A 205 30.90 -1.38 -54.69
C LYS A 205 29.40 -1.18 -54.87
N TRP A 206 28.89 -0.09 -54.30
CA TRP A 206 27.53 0.37 -54.56
C TRP A 206 27.41 0.94 -55.98
N GLY A 207 26.45 0.49 -56.77
CA GLY A 207 26.19 1.01 -58.11
C GLY A 207 25.29 0.13 -58.97
N TYR A 208 24.95 0.62 -60.16
CA TYR A 208 24.00 -0.01 -61.08
C TYR A 208 24.64 -0.79 -62.23
N GLN A 209 25.97 -0.87 -62.28
CA GLN A 209 26.66 -1.66 -63.30
C GLN A 209 26.61 -3.15 -62.95
N SER A 210 26.87 -4.01 -63.95
CA SER A 210 27.01 -5.45 -63.72
C SER A 210 28.04 -5.73 -62.62
N LYS A 211 27.76 -6.68 -61.72
CA LYS A 211 28.61 -7.07 -60.57
C LYS A 211 28.76 -6.02 -59.45
N GLN A 212 27.86 -5.04 -59.38
CA GLN A 212 27.75 -4.08 -58.27
C GLN A 212 26.50 -4.33 -57.43
N THR A 213 26.53 -3.87 -56.17
CA THR A 213 25.40 -3.96 -55.24
C THR A 213 24.53 -2.70 -55.35
N ASN A 214 23.22 -2.85 -55.35
CA ASN A 214 22.26 -1.75 -55.31
C ASN A 214 21.01 -2.13 -54.49
N GLU A 215 19.98 -1.28 -54.49
CA GLU A 215 18.77 -1.51 -53.70
C GLU A 215 17.99 -2.76 -54.09
N LYS A 216 18.20 -3.30 -55.31
CA LYS A 216 17.55 -4.53 -55.79
C LYS A 216 18.39 -5.79 -55.52
N THR A 217 19.59 -5.63 -54.99
CA THR A 217 20.44 -6.77 -54.65
C THR A 217 19.86 -7.48 -53.43
N ALA A 218 19.54 -8.76 -53.60
CA ALA A 218 19.13 -9.64 -52.52
C ALA A 218 18.04 -9.01 -51.63
N ILE A 219 18.19 -9.02 -50.31
CA ILE A 219 17.13 -8.54 -49.39
C ILE A 219 17.25 -7.05 -49.02
N ILE A 220 18.13 -6.28 -49.66
CA ILE A 220 18.40 -4.88 -49.29
C ILE A 220 17.13 -4.01 -49.30
N SER A 221 16.27 -4.16 -50.32
CA SER A 221 15.00 -3.42 -50.38
C SER A 221 14.06 -3.78 -49.23
N ILE A 222 14.04 -5.05 -48.83
CA ILE A 222 13.24 -5.55 -47.70
C ILE A 222 13.81 -5.01 -46.39
N LYS A 223 15.14 -5.05 -46.21
CA LYS A 223 15.80 -4.51 -45.02
C LYS A 223 15.52 -3.02 -44.84
N ARG A 224 15.51 -2.26 -45.94
CA ARG A 224 15.11 -0.83 -45.92
C ARG A 224 13.68 -0.65 -45.39
N ALA A 225 12.73 -1.47 -45.86
CA ALA A 225 11.34 -1.40 -45.41
C ALA A 225 11.19 -1.82 -43.93
N LEU A 226 11.90 -2.87 -43.50
CA LEU A 226 11.94 -3.30 -42.10
C LEU A 226 12.54 -2.23 -41.18
N ASN A 227 13.64 -1.59 -41.58
CA ASN A 227 14.25 -0.50 -40.82
C ASN A 227 13.32 0.71 -40.73
N LYS A 228 12.65 1.05 -41.82
CA LYS A 228 11.64 2.12 -41.83
C LYS A 228 10.49 1.78 -40.88
N LEU A 229 9.94 0.56 -40.96
CA LEU A 229 8.90 0.10 -40.04
C LEU A 229 9.36 0.20 -38.58
N HIS A 230 10.57 -0.27 -38.27
CA HIS A 230 11.12 -0.22 -36.92
C HIS A 230 11.19 1.22 -36.38
N ILE A 231 11.72 2.15 -37.19
CA ILE A 231 11.81 3.58 -36.83
C ILE A 231 10.42 4.18 -36.65
N ASP A 232 9.50 3.92 -37.58
CA ASP A 232 8.14 4.46 -37.55
C ASP A 232 7.39 3.97 -36.30
N LEU A 233 7.49 2.68 -35.97
CA LEU A 233 6.89 2.12 -34.76
C LEU A 233 7.47 2.74 -33.48
N ALA A 234 8.79 2.96 -33.44
CA ALA A 234 9.44 3.59 -32.29
C ALA A 234 9.01 5.05 -32.13
N GLN A 235 9.04 5.84 -33.21
CA GLN A 235 8.66 7.26 -33.20
C GLN A 235 7.19 7.49 -32.89
N GLN A 236 6.31 6.59 -33.36
CA GLN A 236 4.87 6.66 -33.11
C GLN A 236 4.46 6.08 -31.75
N GLY A 237 5.41 5.59 -30.93
CA GLY A 237 5.12 5.13 -29.57
C GLY A 237 4.45 3.76 -29.48
N PHE A 238 4.72 2.85 -30.41
CA PHE A 238 4.30 1.45 -30.30
C PHE A 238 5.17 0.74 -29.26
N THR A 239 5.03 1.03 -27.98
CA THR A 239 5.97 0.58 -26.95
C THR A 239 5.69 -0.84 -26.44
N GLN A 240 4.50 -1.39 -26.69
CA GLN A 240 4.12 -2.71 -26.19
C GLN A 240 4.41 -3.83 -27.18
N LEU A 241 4.73 -5.01 -26.67
CA LEU A 241 5.10 -6.19 -27.47
C LEU A 241 4.39 -7.46 -26.99
N MET A 242 4.00 -8.31 -27.94
CA MET A 242 3.61 -9.69 -27.70
C MET A 242 4.20 -10.59 -28.78
N VAL A 243 4.65 -11.78 -28.40
CA VAL A 243 5.21 -12.78 -29.31
C VAL A 243 4.48 -14.10 -29.10
N ASP A 244 3.87 -14.60 -30.16
CA ASP A 244 3.16 -15.88 -30.20
C ASP A 244 3.80 -16.81 -31.23
N GLN A 245 3.62 -18.12 -31.03
CA GLN A 245 4.03 -19.14 -31.97
C GLN A 245 2.80 -19.76 -32.63
N LEU A 246 2.66 -19.59 -33.95
CA LEU A 246 1.50 -20.07 -34.71
C LEU A 246 1.67 -21.52 -35.18
N SER A 247 2.90 -21.96 -35.38
CA SER A 247 3.26 -23.33 -35.75
C SER A 247 4.72 -23.64 -35.33
N THR A 248 5.24 -24.83 -35.62
CA THR A 248 6.65 -25.15 -35.31
C THR A 248 7.64 -24.28 -36.10
N SER A 249 7.21 -23.65 -37.19
CA SER A 249 8.02 -22.79 -38.08
C SER A 249 7.54 -21.34 -38.18
N ALA A 250 6.44 -20.94 -37.56
CA ALA A 250 5.85 -19.60 -37.73
C ALA A 250 5.69 -18.83 -36.41
N LEU A 251 6.15 -17.56 -36.42
CA LEU A 251 6.03 -16.62 -35.30
C LEU A 251 5.09 -15.47 -35.66
N LEU A 252 4.31 -15.02 -34.69
CA LEU A 252 3.52 -13.79 -34.74
C LEU A 252 4.10 -12.80 -33.73
N ILE A 253 4.50 -11.62 -34.20
CA ILE A 253 5.04 -10.56 -33.36
C ILE A 253 4.13 -9.35 -33.49
N THR A 254 3.55 -8.93 -32.37
CA THR A 254 2.64 -7.79 -32.31
C THR A 254 3.30 -6.62 -31.60
N ARG A 255 3.34 -5.46 -32.25
CA ARG A 255 3.73 -4.17 -31.67
C ARG A 255 2.47 -3.35 -31.47
N HIS A 256 2.23 -2.86 -30.26
CA HIS A 256 1.01 -2.14 -29.89
C HIS A 256 1.32 -0.75 -29.32
N ASN A 257 0.54 0.23 -29.75
CA ASN A 257 0.59 1.59 -29.21
C ASN A 257 -0.43 1.73 -28.07
N PRO A 258 0.00 1.91 -26.81
CA PRO A 258 -0.92 1.97 -25.67
C PRO A 258 -1.81 3.23 -25.64
N GLU A 259 -1.50 4.27 -26.41
CA GLU A 259 -2.27 5.52 -26.43
C GLU A 259 -3.33 5.53 -27.54
N THR A 260 -2.96 5.10 -28.74
CA THR A 260 -3.86 5.07 -29.92
C THR A 260 -4.58 3.74 -30.06
N HIS A 261 -4.08 2.69 -29.40
CA HIS A 261 -4.51 1.30 -29.51
C HIS A 261 -4.43 0.69 -30.92
N LYS A 262 -3.62 1.29 -31.80
CA LYS A 262 -3.22 0.65 -33.05
C LYS A 262 -2.23 -0.47 -32.78
N SER A 263 -2.28 -1.51 -33.60
CA SER A 263 -1.37 -2.64 -33.55
C SER A 263 -0.76 -2.91 -34.92
N VAL A 264 0.51 -3.28 -34.96
CA VAL A 264 1.15 -3.84 -36.15
C VAL A 264 1.52 -5.28 -35.85
N LEU A 265 1.01 -6.20 -36.67
CA LEU A 265 1.25 -7.63 -36.58
C LEU A 265 2.21 -8.04 -37.69
N LEU A 266 3.31 -8.67 -37.32
CA LEU A 266 4.24 -9.28 -38.27
C LEU A 266 4.20 -10.79 -38.09
N ILE A 267 3.87 -11.49 -39.16
CA ILE A 267 3.86 -12.95 -39.19
C ILE A 267 5.07 -13.39 -40.00
N ALA A 268 5.97 -14.16 -39.38
CA ALA A 268 7.21 -14.64 -39.96
C ALA A 268 7.22 -16.16 -40.06
N HIS A 269 7.21 -16.69 -41.27
CA HIS A 269 7.40 -18.11 -41.53
C HIS A 269 8.90 -18.40 -41.64
N THR A 270 9.51 -18.78 -40.52
CA THR A 270 10.95 -19.05 -40.38
C THR A 270 11.38 -20.35 -41.06
N SER A 271 12.68 -20.51 -41.28
CA SER A 271 13.28 -21.70 -41.91
C SER A 271 14.59 -22.10 -41.23
N PHE A 272 14.53 -22.55 -39.98
CA PHE A 272 15.72 -22.95 -39.21
C PHE A 272 16.46 -24.15 -39.82
N PHE A 273 15.76 -24.95 -40.61
CA PHE A 273 16.28 -26.05 -41.41
C PHE A 273 15.92 -25.83 -42.87
N GLN A 274 16.66 -26.45 -43.78
CA GLN A 274 16.32 -26.40 -45.21
C GLN A 274 14.91 -27.00 -45.44
N PRO A 275 14.03 -26.29 -46.15
CA PRO A 275 12.64 -26.70 -46.30
C PRO A 275 12.52 -27.98 -47.14
N SER A 276 11.80 -28.98 -46.64
CA SER A 276 11.40 -30.14 -47.43
C SER A 276 10.28 -29.78 -48.40
N GLY A 277 10.07 -30.53 -49.48
CA GLY A 277 9.03 -30.24 -50.49
C GLY A 277 7.58 -30.16 -49.96
N LYS A 278 7.33 -30.54 -48.70
CA LYS A 278 6.09 -30.31 -47.95
C LYS A 278 6.39 -29.52 -46.68
N TRP A 279 5.68 -28.41 -46.44
CA TRP A 279 5.80 -27.60 -45.23
C TRP A 279 4.53 -27.65 -44.38
N GLU A 280 4.67 -27.29 -43.11
CA GLU A 280 3.61 -27.32 -42.10
C GLU A 280 2.44 -26.38 -42.45
N TYR A 281 1.21 -26.80 -42.16
CA TYR A 281 0.03 -25.95 -42.26
C TYR A 281 -0.05 -25.01 -41.05
N ILE A 282 -0.19 -23.71 -41.31
CA ILE A 282 -0.36 -22.71 -40.26
C ILE A 282 -1.87 -22.52 -40.02
N ASN A 283 -2.29 -22.68 -38.76
CA ASN A 283 -3.68 -22.49 -38.37
C ASN A 283 -4.16 -21.05 -38.66
N SER A 284 -5.44 -20.91 -39.02
CA SER A 284 -6.05 -19.60 -39.24
C SER A 284 -5.96 -18.71 -38.00
N LEU A 285 -5.60 -17.44 -38.18
CA LEU A 285 -5.47 -16.47 -37.10
C LEU A 285 -6.75 -15.65 -36.95
N SER A 286 -7.24 -15.48 -35.72
CA SER A 286 -8.38 -14.61 -35.42
C SER A 286 -7.91 -13.32 -34.75
N ILE A 287 -8.28 -12.18 -35.31
CA ILE A 287 -7.92 -10.85 -34.80
C ILE A 287 -9.17 -10.03 -34.47
N GLU A 288 -9.05 -9.16 -33.47
CA GLU A 288 -10.06 -8.19 -33.08
C GLU A 288 -9.65 -6.80 -33.61
N GLY A 289 -10.50 -6.18 -34.43
CA GLY A 289 -10.21 -4.90 -35.07
C GLY A 289 -10.43 -4.92 -36.58
N VAL A 290 -10.09 -3.81 -37.23
CA VAL A 290 -10.12 -3.66 -38.69
C VAL A 290 -8.68 -3.70 -39.20
N ILE A 291 -8.42 -4.50 -40.24
CA ILE A 291 -7.14 -4.44 -40.95
C ILE A 291 -7.16 -3.19 -41.82
N ASP A 292 -6.32 -2.22 -41.52
CA ASP A 292 -6.25 -0.97 -42.29
C ASP A 292 -5.54 -1.24 -43.61
N ASP A 293 -4.30 -1.75 -43.54
CA ASP A 293 -3.43 -1.99 -44.67
C ASP A 293 -2.50 -3.19 -44.44
N ILE A 294 -2.06 -3.82 -45.54
CA ILE A 294 -0.89 -4.70 -45.53
C ILE A 294 0.33 -3.83 -45.83
N LEU A 295 1.14 -3.57 -44.80
CA LEU A 295 2.32 -2.71 -44.91
C LEU A 295 3.30 -3.28 -45.94
N PHE A 296 3.56 -4.59 -45.87
CA PHE A 296 4.29 -5.34 -46.89
C PHE A 296 4.10 -6.84 -46.74
N GLU A 297 4.31 -7.56 -47.84
CA GLU A 297 4.57 -9.00 -47.85
C GLU A 297 5.84 -9.28 -48.65
N ALA A 298 6.64 -10.24 -48.18
CA ALA A 298 7.86 -10.63 -48.85
C ALA A 298 8.05 -12.14 -48.77
N SER A 299 8.64 -12.73 -49.81
CA SER A 299 9.07 -14.12 -49.77
C SER A 299 10.30 -14.34 -50.63
N ILE A 300 11.12 -15.28 -50.21
CA ILE A 300 12.27 -15.76 -50.98
C ILE A 300 11.90 -17.09 -51.67
N ASN A 301 12.27 -17.23 -52.93
CA ASN A 301 11.98 -18.39 -53.78
C ASN A 301 13.24 -18.95 -54.42
N HIS A 302 13.35 -20.28 -54.40
CA HIS A 302 14.28 -21.05 -55.22
C HIS A 302 13.50 -22.12 -56.01
N PRO A 303 13.82 -22.36 -57.29
CA PRO A 303 13.30 -23.53 -58.00
C PRO A 303 13.75 -24.80 -57.25
N GLN A 304 12.82 -25.69 -56.88
CA GLN A 304 13.06 -26.89 -56.05
C GLN A 304 14.14 -27.85 -56.59
N GLU A 305 14.55 -27.71 -57.86
CA GLU A 305 15.56 -28.54 -58.52
C GLU A 305 17.01 -28.00 -58.36
N LYS A 306 17.22 -26.82 -57.76
CA LYS A 306 18.54 -26.19 -57.63
C LYS A 306 18.76 -25.64 -56.23
N GLU A 307 19.55 -26.34 -55.42
CA GLU A 307 20.08 -25.73 -54.19
C GLU A 307 20.96 -24.51 -54.55
N PRO A 308 20.60 -23.29 -54.13
CA PRO A 308 21.28 -22.06 -54.55
C PRO A 308 22.74 -22.01 -54.06
N VAL A 309 23.04 -22.65 -52.94
CA VAL A 309 24.40 -22.74 -52.37
C VAL A 309 25.30 -23.66 -53.20
N ARG A 310 24.79 -24.79 -53.71
CA ARG A 310 25.61 -25.76 -54.48
C ARG A 310 26.12 -25.21 -55.81
N ASN A 311 25.39 -24.27 -56.41
CA ASN A 311 25.75 -23.64 -57.68
C ASN A 311 26.45 -22.28 -57.51
N PHE A 312 26.75 -21.87 -56.27
CA PHE A 312 27.42 -20.61 -56.01
C PHE A 312 28.88 -20.65 -56.48
N GLN A 313 29.26 -19.66 -57.29
CA GLN A 313 30.65 -19.46 -57.71
C GLN A 313 31.24 -18.27 -56.96
N ARG A 314 32.19 -18.56 -56.06
CA ARG A 314 32.91 -17.54 -55.29
C ARG A 314 33.82 -16.72 -56.22
N SER A 315 33.60 -15.41 -56.25
CA SER A 315 34.45 -14.48 -57.02
C SER A 315 35.86 -14.39 -56.42
N LYS A 316 36.87 -14.30 -57.29
CA LYS A 316 38.27 -14.09 -56.87
C LYS A 316 38.59 -12.63 -56.55
N GLU A 317 37.78 -11.70 -57.03
CA GLU A 317 38.08 -10.26 -56.99
C GLU A 317 37.35 -9.52 -55.86
N TYR A 318 36.16 -9.98 -55.49
CA TYR A 318 35.30 -9.32 -54.50
C TYR A 318 34.41 -10.34 -53.77
N ILE A 319 33.82 -9.93 -52.65
CA ILE A 319 32.86 -10.75 -51.89
C ILE A 319 31.49 -10.65 -52.57
N ASN A 320 31.04 -11.75 -53.18
CA ASN A 320 29.74 -11.85 -53.87
C ASN A 320 28.75 -12.75 -53.11
N GLY A 321 27.46 -12.45 -53.25
CA GLY A 321 26.35 -13.24 -52.71
C GLY A 321 25.61 -14.07 -53.75
N LEU A 322 24.48 -14.65 -53.36
CA LEU A 322 23.65 -15.51 -54.21
C LEU A 322 22.83 -14.71 -55.24
N GLU A 323 23.28 -14.68 -56.51
CA GLU A 323 22.63 -13.92 -57.59
C GLU A 323 21.38 -14.60 -58.19
N GLN A 324 21.23 -15.93 -58.03
CA GLN A 324 20.14 -16.71 -58.64
C GLN A 324 18.88 -16.80 -57.77
N THR A 325 18.91 -16.21 -56.57
CA THR A 325 17.81 -16.16 -55.62
C THR A 325 16.69 -15.26 -56.13
N LYS A 326 15.46 -15.77 -56.24
CA LYS A 326 14.31 -14.93 -56.61
C LYS A 326 13.66 -14.39 -55.34
N ILE A 327 13.49 -13.07 -55.26
CA ILE A 327 12.85 -12.40 -54.14
C ILE A 327 11.57 -11.75 -54.63
N TYR A 328 10.48 -12.00 -53.90
CA TYR A 328 9.20 -11.34 -54.05
C TYR A 328 9.04 -10.34 -52.91
N PHE A 329 8.68 -9.10 -53.25
CA PHE A 329 8.46 -8.05 -52.27
C PHE A 329 7.43 -7.04 -52.82
N CYS A 330 6.42 -6.75 -52.02
CA CYS A 330 5.37 -5.79 -52.32
C CYS A 330 5.05 -4.98 -51.06
N GLU A 331 4.82 -3.67 -51.23
CA GLU A 331 4.51 -2.72 -50.15
C GLU A 331 3.12 -2.10 -50.37
N ASN A 332 2.44 -1.73 -49.27
CA ASN A 332 1.15 -1.02 -49.28
C ASN A 332 0.07 -1.71 -50.12
N LEU A 333 -0.26 -2.96 -49.75
CA LEU A 333 -1.25 -3.77 -50.44
C LEU A 333 -2.62 -3.70 -49.75
N PHE A 334 -3.68 -3.76 -50.55
CA PHE A 334 -5.00 -4.10 -50.05
C PHE A 334 -5.12 -5.61 -49.80
N ILE A 335 -6.03 -6.01 -48.91
CA ILE A 335 -6.19 -7.40 -48.48
C ILE A 335 -6.51 -8.36 -49.64
N GLU A 336 -7.26 -7.88 -50.64
CA GLU A 336 -7.63 -8.66 -51.83
C GLU A 336 -6.41 -8.94 -52.73
N GLN A 337 -5.39 -8.07 -52.66
CA GLN A 337 -4.18 -8.14 -53.48
C GLN A 337 -3.12 -9.07 -52.88
N SER A 338 -3.23 -9.43 -51.59
CA SER A 338 -2.26 -10.31 -50.92
C SER A 338 -2.17 -11.66 -51.61
N ARG A 339 -0.93 -12.14 -51.78
CA ARG A 339 -0.68 -13.53 -52.17
C ARG A 339 -0.63 -14.42 -50.94
N CYS A 340 -0.15 -13.92 -49.81
CA CYS A 340 0.13 -14.71 -48.63
C CYS A 340 -1.10 -15.03 -47.77
N ILE A 341 -2.12 -14.17 -47.74
CA ILE A 341 -3.30 -14.36 -46.88
C ILE A 341 -4.63 -14.13 -47.61
N ARG A 342 -5.70 -14.68 -47.05
CA ARG A 342 -7.10 -14.43 -47.41
C ARG A 342 -7.94 -14.23 -46.15
N LEU A 343 -8.99 -13.42 -46.23
CA LEU A 343 -9.95 -13.27 -45.15
C LEU A 343 -11.15 -14.17 -45.36
N LYS A 344 -11.53 -14.91 -44.31
CA LYS A 344 -12.78 -15.68 -44.25
C LYS A 344 -13.98 -14.86 -43.80
N SER A 345 -13.75 -13.74 -43.13
CA SER A 345 -14.79 -12.84 -42.65
C SER A 345 -14.61 -11.42 -43.20
N PRO A 346 -15.69 -10.60 -43.27
CA PRO A 346 -15.62 -9.27 -43.84
C PRO A 346 -14.67 -8.35 -43.05
N ASN A 347 -13.83 -7.60 -43.75
CA ASN A 347 -13.02 -6.53 -43.15
C ASN A 347 -13.80 -5.21 -42.96
N SER A 348 -15.14 -5.25 -42.96
CA SER A 348 -15.96 -4.04 -42.81
C SER A 348 -15.86 -3.49 -41.39
N PRO A 349 -15.81 -2.15 -41.19
CA PRO A 349 -15.91 -1.53 -39.88
C PRO A 349 -17.20 -1.88 -39.11
N ASP A 350 -18.27 -2.26 -39.82
CA ASP A 350 -19.57 -2.62 -39.24
C ASP A 350 -19.63 -4.07 -38.72
N TYR A 351 -18.66 -4.90 -39.10
CA TYR A 351 -18.59 -6.28 -38.62
C TYR A 351 -18.09 -6.31 -37.17
N THR A 352 -18.81 -6.98 -36.27
CA THR A 352 -18.49 -7.02 -34.83
C THR A 352 -17.77 -8.30 -34.39
N GLY A 353 -17.65 -9.29 -35.28
CA GLY A 353 -16.96 -10.55 -35.00
C GLY A 353 -15.44 -10.47 -35.18
N PHE A 354 -14.74 -11.56 -34.85
CA PHE A 354 -13.31 -11.68 -35.13
C PHE A 354 -13.04 -11.80 -36.64
N ARG A 355 -11.98 -11.14 -37.12
CA ARG A 355 -11.51 -11.30 -38.50
C ARG A 355 -10.62 -12.53 -38.56
N THR A 356 -10.94 -13.47 -39.44
CA THR A 356 -10.19 -14.72 -39.56
C THR A 356 -9.31 -14.67 -40.81
N ILE A 357 -8.01 -14.67 -40.57
CA ILE A 357 -6.94 -14.70 -41.58
C ILE A 357 -6.58 -16.15 -41.86
N GLU A 358 -6.65 -16.53 -43.13
CA GLU A 358 -6.14 -17.80 -43.64
C GLU A 358 -4.85 -17.60 -44.43
N PHE A 359 -3.89 -18.47 -44.20
CA PHE A 359 -2.63 -18.48 -44.94
C PHE A 359 -2.78 -19.29 -46.23
N THR A 360 -2.30 -18.73 -47.34
CA THR A 360 -2.32 -19.40 -48.64
C THR A 360 -1.08 -20.30 -48.80
N ASN A 361 -1.06 -21.09 -49.87
CA ASN A 361 0.12 -21.87 -50.25
C ASN A 361 1.34 -21.01 -50.63
N ASP A 362 1.16 -19.73 -50.93
CA ASP A 362 2.28 -18.82 -51.24
C ASP A 362 3.02 -18.36 -49.98
N PHE A 363 2.43 -18.51 -48.79
CA PHE A 363 3.07 -18.20 -47.51
C PHE A 363 3.97 -19.36 -47.01
N ARG A 364 4.96 -19.72 -47.82
CA ARG A 364 5.93 -20.80 -47.55
C ARG A 364 7.05 -20.39 -46.57
N PRO A 365 7.89 -21.31 -46.07
CA PRO A 365 9.08 -20.94 -45.29
C PRO A 365 9.94 -19.90 -46.00
N GLY A 366 10.38 -18.89 -45.27
CA GLY A 366 11.06 -17.70 -45.80
C GLY A 366 10.12 -16.58 -46.25
N SER A 367 8.86 -16.59 -45.79
CA SER A 367 7.88 -15.53 -46.07
C SER A 367 7.57 -14.70 -44.83
N ILE A 368 7.25 -13.43 -45.05
CA ILE A 368 6.78 -12.50 -44.02
C ILE A 368 5.58 -11.71 -44.53
N ILE A 369 4.71 -11.30 -43.62
CA ILE A 369 3.64 -10.33 -43.88
C ILE A 369 3.45 -9.43 -42.66
N ALA A 370 3.31 -8.13 -42.90
CA ALA A 370 3.06 -7.12 -41.87
C ALA A 370 1.71 -6.44 -42.09
N LEU A 371 0.88 -6.38 -41.05
CA LEU A 371 -0.50 -5.87 -41.08
C LEU A 371 -0.65 -4.75 -40.06
N GLU A 372 -1.30 -3.65 -40.44
CA GLU A 372 -1.76 -2.63 -39.49
C GLU A 372 -3.21 -2.88 -39.11
N ILE A 373 -3.52 -2.81 -37.81
CA ILE A 373 -4.84 -3.06 -37.25
C ILE A 373 -5.26 -1.87 -36.37
N SER A 374 -6.45 -1.35 -36.65
CA SER A 374 -7.14 -0.35 -35.83
C SER A 374 -8.29 -0.94 -35.03
N LEU A 375 -8.65 -0.24 -33.94
CA LEU A 375 -9.84 -0.56 -33.15
C LEU A 375 -11.12 -0.44 -33.98
N LEU A 376 -12.12 -1.26 -33.62
CA LEU A 376 -13.48 -1.10 -34.13
C LEU A 376 -14.04 0.28 -33.76
N PRO A 377 -14.84 0.93 -34.64
CA PRO A 377 -15.38 2.26 -34.37
C PRO A 377 -16.13 2.36 -33.02
N GLN A 378 -16.86 1.32 -32.64
CA GLN A 378 -17.62 1.24 -31.38
C GLN A 378 -16.70 1.25 -30.14
N ILE A 379 -15.60 0.50 -30.20
CA ILE A 379 -14.58 0.46 -29.15
C ILE A 379 -13.85 1.80 -29.08
N ARG A 380 -13.52 2.38 -30.24
CA ARG A 380 -12.88 3.71 -30.32
C ARG A 380 -13.73 4.80 -29.67
N GLN A 381 -15.04 4.80 -29.89
CA GLN A 381 -15.95 5.74 -29.22
C GLN A 381 -15.96 5.55 -27.69
N SER A 382 -15.94 4.31 -27.23
CA SER A 382 -15.86 4.00 -25.78
C SER A 382 -14.54 4.50 -25.18
N VAL A 383 -13.42 4.32 -25.87
CA VAL A 383 -12.12 4.87 -25.45
C VAL A 383 -12.13 6.40 -25.40
N ILE A 384 -12.71 7.08 -26.40
CA ILE A 384 -12.81 8.55 -26.42
C ILE A 384 -13.62 9.04 -25.21
N TYR A 385 -14.77 8.41 -24.93
CA TYR A 385 -15.59 8.73 -23.78
C TYR A 385 -14.84 8.54 -22.46
N LEU A 386 -14.11 7.43 -22.31
CA LEU A 386 -13.31 7.17 -21.11
C LEU A 386 -12.21 8.21 -20.93
N LYS A 387 -11.53 8.63 -22.01
CA LYS A 387 -10.55 9.74 -21.95
C LYS A 387 -11.20 11.04 -21.50
N GLN A 388 -12.39 11.37 -21.99
CA GLN A 388 -13.15 12.54 -21.53
C GLN A 388 -13.53 12.45 -20.04
N LEU A 389 -13.83 11.25 -19.52
CA LEU A 389 -14.03 11.05 -18.09
C LEU A 389 -12.74 11.27 -17.29
N LEU A 390 -11.60 10.81 -17.79
CA LEU A 390 -10.30 11.04 -17.14
C LEU A 390 -9.93 12.54 -17.15
N ASP A 391 -10.27 13.27 -18.19
CA ASP A 391 -10.06 14.73 -18.26
C ASP A 391 -10.86 15.48 -17.17
N GLN A 392 -11.98 14.91 -16.70
CA GLN A 392 -12.75 15.48 -15.59
C GLN A 392 -11.94 15.58 -14.30
N TYR A 393 -10.91 14.75 -14.14
CA TYR A 393 -10.08 14.74 -12.93
C TYR A 393 -9.24 16.00 -12.80
N SER A 394 -8.83 16.58 -13.93
CA SER A 394 -8.07 17.83 -13.96
C SER A 394 -8.96 19.08 -13.93
N ASN A 395 -10.28 18.92 -14.07
CA ASN A 395 -11.23 20.03 -14.17
C ASN A 395 -12.11 20.15 -12.90
N PRO A 396 -11.89 21.14 -12.01
CA PRO A 396 -12.69 21.33 -10.79
C PRO A 396 -14.18 21.62 -11.00
N ARG A 397 -14.60 21.95 -12.23
CA ARG A 397 -15.99 22.21 -12.63
C ARG A 397 -16.66 20.99 -13.28
N SER A 398 -15.98 19.84 -13.32
CA SER A 398 -16.51 18.62 -13.90
C SER A 398 -17.67 18.04 -13.09
N GLN A 399 -18.47 17.18 -13.73
CA GLN A 399 -19.56 16.46 -13.08
C GLN A 399 -19.03 15.62 -11.92
N PHE A 400 -17.92 14.89 -12.11
CA PHE A 400 -17.31 14.11 -11.04
C PHE A 400 -16.95 14.97 -9.82
N ASN A 401 -16.30 16.12 -10.03
CA ASN A 401 -15.96 17.05 -8.95
C ASN A 401 -17.21 17.63 -8.26
N HIS A 402 -18.31 17.81 -8.98
CA HIS A 402 -19.58 18.23 -8.38
C HIS A 402 -20.20 17.15 -7.48
N ILE A 403 -20.13 15.88 -7.90
CA ILE A 403 -20.62 14.73 -7.12
C ILE A 403 -19.81 14.58 -5.82
N ILE A 404 -18.47 14.56 -5.91
CA ILE A 404 -17.64 14.33 -4.72
C ILE A 404 -17.79 15.44 -3.68
N LYS A 405 -18.01 16.71 -4.11
CA LYS A 405 -18.19 17.86 -3.20
C LYS A 405 -19.39 17.74 -2.28
N GLN A 406 -20.37 16.89 -2.61
CA GLN A 406 -21.56 16.64 -1.79
C GLN A 406 -21.32 15.55 -0.73
N LEU A 407 -20.23 14.78 -0.86
CA LEU A 407 -19.92 13.69 0.07
C LEU A 407 -19.32 14.24 1.36
N THR A 408 -19.85 13.81 2.48
CA THR A 408 -19.27 14.04 3.82
C THR A 408 -18.16 13.03 4.10
N LEU A 409 -17.40 13.24 5.18
CA LEU A 409 -16.40 12.25 5.63
C LEU A 409 -17.04 10.90 5.99
N VAL A 410 -18.32 10.86 6.39
CA VAL A 410 -19.05 9.61 6.66
C VAL A 410 -19.45 8.90 5.37
N ASP A 411 -19.83 9.65 4.32
CA ASP A 411 -20.10 9.06 3.01
C ASP A 411 -18.81 8.51 2.38
N LEU A 412 -17.69 9.22 2.57
CA LEU A 412 -16.38 8.77 2.09
C LEU A 412 -15.90 7.50 2.77
N GLU A 413 -16.22 7.27 4.05
CA GLU A 413 -15.97 5.98 4.70
C GLU A 413 -16.63 4.84 3.92
N ARG A 414 -17.90 5.01 3.53
CA ARG A 414 -18.63 4.00 2.75
C ARG A 414 -18.02 3.76 1.36
N VAL A 415 -17.63 4.84 0.69
CA VAL A 415 -17.06 4.77 -0.66
C VAL A 415 -15.70 4.08 -0.65
N ILE A 416 -14.86 4.41 0.33
CA ILE A 416 -13.44 4.06 0.33
C ILE A 416 -13.13 2.80 1.13
N TYR A 417 -13.79 2.59 2.27
CA TYR A 417 -13.43 1.53 3.22
C TYR A 417 -14.54 0.49 3.36
N ARG A 418 -15.30 0.48 4.45
CA ARG A 418 -16.26 -0.57 4.84
C ARG A 418 -15.67 -1.97 4.93
N THR A 419 -15.63 -2.50 6.14
CA THR A 419 -15.34 -3.91 6.36
C THR A 419 -16.52 -4.81 5.96
N SER A 420 -16.25 -6.10 5.78
CA SER A 420 -17.26 -7.15 5.54
C SER A 420 -18.44 -7.07 6.51
N ILE A 421 -18.12 -6.99 7.80
CA ILE A 421 -19.10 -7.00 8.89
C ILE A 421 -19.94 -5.70 8.90
N GLU A 422 -19.32 -4.56 8.62
CA GLU A 422 -20.02 -3.28 8.50
C GLU A 422 -20.94 -3.22 7.28
N GLU A 423 -20.51 -3.73 6.13
CA GLU A 423 -21.33 -3.74 4.90
C GLU A 423 -22.55 -4.66 5.06
N GLN A 424 -22.34 -5.86 5.63
CA GLN A 424 -23.43 -6.80 5.90
C GLN A 424 -24.46 -6.24 6.87
N SER A 425 -24.05 -5.36 7.81
CA SER A 425 -24.94 -4.75 8.79
C SER A 425 -26.05 -3.90 8.18
N ASP A 426 -25.89 -3.43 6.94
CA ASP A 426 -26.91 -2.66 6.24
C ASP A 426 -28.07 -3.53 5.74
N GLY A 427 -27.89 -4.86 5.67
CA GLY A 427 -28.93 -5.79 5.22
C GLY A 427 -29.29 -5.67 3.74
N LYS A 428 -28.38 -5.12 2.92
CA LYS A 428 -28.62 -4.86 1.48
C LYS A 428 -27.95 -5.87 0.53
N GLY A 429 -27.42 -6.97 1.05
CA GLY A 429 -26.91 -8.11 0.26
C GLY A 429 -25.48 -7.97 -0.27
N PHE A 430 -24.70 -7.01 0.21
CA PHE A 430 -23.30 -6.83 -0.15
C PHE A 430 -22.36 -7.33 0.94
N ASP A 431 -21.19 -7.82 0.52
CA ASP A 431 -20.07 -8.25 1.36
C ASP A 431 -18.75 -7.88 0.63
N VAL A 432 -17.59 -8.08 1.26
CA VAL A 432 -16.29 -7.93 0.59
C VAL A 432 -16.21 -8.81 -0.66
N TYR A 433 -15.70 -8.24 -1.76
CA TYR A 433 -15.55 -8.99 -2.99
C TYR A 433 -14.53 -10.13 -2.83
N LEU A 434 -14.89 -11.33 -3.28
CA LEU A 434 -14.01 -12.50 -3.31
C LEU A 434 -13.38 -12.60 -4.70
N ILE A 435 -12.06 -12.47 -4.76
CA ILE A 435 -11.29 -12.68 -5.99
C ILE A 435 -10.97 -14.18 -6.09
N PRO A 436 -11.38 -14.86 -7.18
CA PRO A 436 -10.99 -16.25 -7.42
C PRO A 436 -9.46 -16.42 -7.36
N ASP A 437 -8.99 -17.50 -6.74
CA ASP A 437 -7.56 -17.84 -6.60
C ASP A 437 -6.70 -16.80 -5.84
N TYR A 438 -7.33 -15.87 -5.11
CA TYR A 438 -6.65 -14.91 -4.23
C TYR A 438 -7.29 -14.82 -2.85
N GLY A 439 -8.61 -14.62 -2.77
CA GLY A 439 -9.35 -14.51 -1.52
C GLY A 439 -10.16 -13.22 -1.38
N LYS A 440 -10.59 -12.93 -0.14
CA LYS A 440 -11.42 -11.76 0.18
C LYS A 440 -10.59 -10.48 0.19
N LEU A 441 -11.16 -9.40 -0.32
CA LEU A 441 -10.64 -8.05 -0.06
C LEU A 441 -10.78 -7.68 1.43
N VAL A 442 -9.90 -6.81 1.91
CA VAL A 442 -9.95 -6.27 3.28
C VAL A 442 -11.10 -5.27 3.47
N TYR A 443 -11.47 -4.56 2.39
CA TYR A 443 -12.51 -3.54 2.35
C TYR A 443 -13.43 -3.75 1.14
N CYS A 444 -14.70 -3.39 1.29
CA CYS A 444 -15.71 -3.39 0.22
C CYS A 444 -15.52 -2.20 -0.73
N GLY A 445 -15.13 -1.05 -0.18
CA GLY A 445 -14.84 0.18 -0.88
C GLY A 445 -13.49 0.17 -1.61
N ILE A 446 -13.26 1.24 -2.36
CA ILE A 446 -12.17 1.34 -3.35
C ILE A 446 -10.76 1.17 -2.77
N GLN A 447 -10.55 1.36 -1.46
CA GLN A 447 -9.27 1.06 -0.80
C GLN A 447 -8.89 -0.41 -0.97
N GLY A 448 -9.85 -1.34 -0.93
CA GLY A 448 -9.57 -2.78 -1.06
C GLY A 448 -8.91 -3.11 -2.41
N GLN A 449 -9.39 -2.48 -3.48
CA GLN A 449 -8.82 -2.63 -4.82
C GLN A 449 -7.48 -1.89 -4.94
N ILE A 450 -7.36 -0.67 -4.39
CA ILE A 450 -6.12 0.11 -4.43
C ILE A 450 -4.97 -0.59 -3.70
N SER A 451 -5.21 -1.19 -2.53
CA SER A 451 -4.18 -1.92 -1.78
C SER A 451 -3.54 -3.07 -2.59
N ILE A 452 -4.28 -3.66 -3.53
CA ILE A 452 -3.79 -4.69 -4.45
C ILE A 452 -3.19 -4.05 -5.71
N LEU A 453 -3.91 -3.11 -6.34
CA LEU A 453 -3.50 -2.45 -7.58
C LEU A 453 -2.17 -1.72 -7.43
N ASP A 454 -1.88 -1.09 -6.29
CA ASP A 454 -0.60 -0.44 -6.01
C ASP A 454 0.58 -1.41 -6.22
N LYS A 455 0.45 -2.66 -5.74
CA LYS A 455 1.47 -3.71 -5.89
C LYS A 455 1.53 -4.23 -7.32
N ILE A 456 0.37 -4.47 -7.93
CA ILE A 456 0.27 -4.98 -9.31
C ILE A 456 0.90 -3.99 -10.29
N ARG A 457 0.60 -2.69 -10.18
CA ARG A 457 1.14 -1.65 -11.06
C ARG A 457 2.65 -1.52 -10.92
N LEU A 458 3.16 -1.53 -9.68
CA LEU A 458 4.58 -1.34 -9.41
C LEU A 458 5.44 -2.41 -10.11
N PHE A 459 4.95 -3.65 -10.17
CA PHE A 459 5.66 -4.77 -10.79
C PHE A 459 5.03 -5.24 -12.11
N ASN A 460 4.07 -4.49 -12.65
CA ASN A 460 3.31 -4.80 -13.86
C ASN A 460 2.81 -6.27 -13.93
N GLN A 461 2.20 -6.75 -12.84
CA GLN A 461 1.81 -8.17 -12.69
C GLN A 461 0.50 -8.50 -13.45
N ILE A 462 0.55 -8.51 -14.78
CA ILE A 462 -0.60 -8.79 -15.66
C ILE A 462 -1.21 -10.20 -15.53
N LYS A 463 -0.54 -11.10 -14.81
CA LYS A 463 -0.98 -12.48 -14.50
C LYS A 463 -1.56 -12.62 -13.09
N HIS A 464 -1.67 -11.54 -12.32
CA HIS A 464 -2.24 -11.60 -10.98
C HIS A 464 -3.72 -12.03 -11.03
N PRO A 465 -4.23 -12.85 -10.08
CA PRO A 465 -5.62 -13.32 -10.09
C PRO A 465 -6.67 -12.20 -10.18
N PHE A 466 -6.41 -11.06 -9.54
CA PHE A 466 -7.21 -9.84 -9.68
C PHE A 466 -7.37 -9.38 -11.14
N ILE A 467 -6.29 -9.42 -11.92
CA ILE A 467 -6.31 -9.03 -13.34
C ILE A 467 -6.97 -10.09 -14.20
N ILE A 468 -6.75 -11.37 -13.87
CA ILE A 468 -7.44 -12.48 -14.52
C ILE A 468 -8.96 -12.37 -14.32
N ASN A 469 -9.41 -12.06 -13.11
CA ASN A 469 -10.83 -11.84 -12.80
C ASN A 469 -11.44 -10.70 -13.65
N LEU A 470 -10.76 -9.56 -13.76
CA LEU A 470 -11.19 -8.44 -14.62
C LEU A 470 -11.22 -8.82 -16.11
N LYS A 471 -10.31 -9.68 -16.57
CA LYS A 471 -10.29 -10.20 -17.95
C LYS A 471 -11.39 -11.23 -18.21
N GLN A 472 -11.84 -11.95 -17.19
CA GLN A 472 -12.86 -13.01 -17.34
C GLN A 472 -14.28 -12.47 -17.29
N GLY A 473 -14.54 -11.36 -16.60
CA GLY A 473 -15.88 -10.80 -16.53
C GLY A 473 -15.95 -9.44 -15.85
N ASN A 474 -17.16 -8.89 -15.81
CA ASN A 474 -17.42 -7.52 -15.34
C ASN A 474 -17.85 -7.47 -13.86
N TRP A 475 -17.83 -8.60 -13.15
CA TRP A 475 -18.45 -8.76 -11.83
C TRP A 475 -17.95 -7.76 -10.79
N LEU A 476 -16.65 -7.46 -10.77
CA LEU A 476 -16.08 -6.48 -9.85
C LEU A 476 -16.56 -5.05 -10.15
N MET A 477 -16.69 -4.70 -11.43
CA MET A 477 -17.20 -3.40 -11.85
C MET A 477 -18.68 -3.23 -11.46
N ASP A 478 -19.49 -4.26 -11.72
CA ASP A 478 -20.90 -4.28 -11.33
C ASP A 478 -21.05 -4.19 -9.82
N TYR A 479 -20.22 -4.93 -9.07
CA TYR A 479 -20.16 -4.88 -7.61
C TYR A 479 -19.91 -3.45 -7.10
N ILE A 480 -18.86 -2.78 -7.59
CA ILE A 480 -18.48 -1.42 -7.16
C ILE A 480 -19.61 -0.41 -7.42
N SER A 481 -20.21 -0.45 -8.61
CA SER A 481 -21.30 0.46 -8.96
C SER A 481 -22.57 0.19 -8.14
N ASN A 482 -22.99 -1.07 -8.04
CA ASN A 482 -24.27 -1.44 -7.44
C ASN A 482 -24.28 -1.25 -5.91
N ARG A 483 -23.16 -1.51 -5.22
CA ARG A 483 -23.07 -1.26 -3.77
C ARG A 483 -23.24 0.21 -3.40
N LEU A 484 -22.88 1.13 -4.29
CA LEU A 484 -23.03 2.56 -4.07
C LEU A 484 -24.43 3.08 -4.46
N LYS A 485 -25.03 2.52 -5.52
CA LYS A 485 -26.36 2.91 -6.04
C LYS A 485 -27.51 2.70 -5.05
N ILE A 486 -27.38 1.73 -4.16
CA ILE A 486 -28.41 1.38 -3.17
C ILE A 486 -28.57 2.40 -2.03
N HIS A 487 -27.60 3.32 -1.85
CA HIS A 487 -27.65 4.34 -0.81
C HIS A 487 -27.86 5.72 -1.43
N SER A 488 -28.80 6.51 -0.88
CA SER A 488 -29.16 7.84 -1.41
C SER A 488 -27.96 8.78 -1.59
N ASN A 489 -27.07 8.84 -0.58
CA ASN A 489 -25.95 9.78 -0.57
C ASN A 489 -24.84 9.41 -1.56
N THR A 490 -24.64 8.11 -1.84
CA THR A 490 -23.59 7.63 -2.75
C THR A 490 -24.14 7.23 -4.13
N LYS A 491 -25.45 7.35 -4.35
CA LYS A 491 -26.11 6.92 -5.58
C LYS A 491 -25.56 7.58 -6.84
N GLN A 492 -25.38 8.90 -6.83
CA GLN A 492 -24.86 9.63 -7.98
C GLN A 492 -23.44 9.18 -8.36
N LEU A 493 -22.60 8.88 -7.35
CA LEU A 493 -21.26 8.34 -7.58
C LEU A 493 -21.32 6.91 -8.14
N GLY A 494 -22.23 6.08 -7.62
CA GLY A 494 -22.47 4.73 -8.14
C GLY A 494 -22.95 4.72 -9.59
N GLU A 495 -23.83 5.67 -9.97
CA GLU A 495 -24.26 5.90 -11.35
C GLU A 495 -23.11 6.35 -12.25
N TRP A 496 -22.27 7.28 -11.78
CA TRP A 496 -21.07 7.71 -12.49
C TRP A 496 -20.11 6.54 -12.78
N TYR A 497 -19.81 5.71 -11.76
CA TYR A 497 -19.01 4.49 -11.96
C TYR A 497 -19.68 3.50 -12.91
N GLY A 498 -20.99 3.32 -12.81
CA GLY A 498 -21.75 2.43 -13.68
C GLY A 498 -21.63 2.81 -15.15
N ASN A 499 -21.72 4.11 -15.45
CA ASN A 499 -21.55 4.64 -16.81
C ASN A 499 -20.12 4.41 -17.32
N ALA A 500 -19.10 4.70 -16.49
CA ALA A 500 -17.71 4.45 -16.84
C ALA A 500 -17.46 2.95 -17.12
N PHE A 501 -17.94 2.06 -16.25
CA PHE A 501 -17.74 0.63 -16.38
C PHE A 501 -18.50 -0.01 -17.54
N GLN A 502 -19.64 0.55 -17.95
CA GLN A 502 -20.34 0.11 -19.16
C GLN A 502 -19.46 0.30 -20.41
N HIS A 503 -18.75 1.43 -20.51
CA HIS A 503 -17.80 1.69 -21.59
C HIS A 503 -16.50 0.90 -21.45
N ILE A 504 -16.06 0.57 -20.24
CA ILE A 504 -14.91 -0.34 -20.05
C ILE A 504 -15.28 -1.76 -20.50
N SER A 505 -16.50 -2.20 -20.20
CA SER A 505 -16.99 -3.54 -20.50
C SER A 505 -17.12 -3.84 -22.00
N SER A 506 -17.21 -2.80 -22.85
CA SER A 506 -17.24 -2.93 -24.31
C SER A 506 -15.85 -3.00 -24.95
N LEU A 507 -14.78 -2.79 -24.18
CA LEU A 507 -13.41 -2.87 -24.66
C LEU A 507 -12.96 -4.34 -24.83
N SER A 508 -11.89 -4.54 -25.59
CA SER A 508 -11.18 -5.82 -25.61
C SER A 508 -10.75 -6.22 -24.20
N ARG A 509 -10.79 -7.52 -23.90
CA ARG A 509 -10.47 -8.04 -22.56
C ARG A 509 -9.05 -7.70 -22.11
N LEU A 510 -8.13 -7.48 -23.04
CA LEU A 510 -6.77 -7.03 -22.73
C LEU A 510 -6.71 -5.59 -22.22
N MET A 511 -7.67 -4.74 -22.61
CA MET A 511 -7.73 -3.32 -22.25
C MET A 511 -8.52 -3.05 -20.97
N VAL A 512 -9.45 -3.94 -20.60
CA VAL A 512 -10.31 -3.80 -19.40
C VAL A 512 -9.49 -3.49 -18.14
N PRO A 513 -8.41 -4.22 -17.80
CA PRO A 513 -7.66 -3.93 -16.58
C PRO A 513 -6.98 -2.55 -16.58
N ILE A 514 -6.55 -2.06 -17.75
CA ILE A 514 -5.87 -0.76 -17.88
C ILE A 514 -6.86 0.36 -17.56
N TYR A 515 -8.02 0.39 -18.24
CA TYR A 515 -8.99 1.45 -18.04
C TYR A 515 -9.72 1.34 -16.71
N PHE A 516 -9.92 0.12 -16.19
CA PHE A 516 -10.39 -0.08 -14.83
C PHE A 516 -9.46 0.59 -13.81
N ASP A 517 -8.16 0.33 -13.90
CA ASP A 517 -7.17 0.93 -13.02
C ASP A 517 -7.10 2.45 -13.14
N LEU A 518 -7.14 3.01 -14.36
CA LEU A 518 -7.15 4.46 -14.58
C LEU A 518 -8.35 5.14 -13.91
N ILE A 519 -9.55 4.56 -14.05
CA ILE A 519 -10.76 5.09 -13.43
C ILE A 519 -10.70 4.96 -11.90
N ILE A 520 -10.37 3.79 -11.36
CA ILE A 520 -10.34 3.55 -9.91
C ILE A 520 -9.25 4.38 -9.23
N THR A 521 -8.06 4.44 -9.82
CA THR A 521 -6.92 5.16 -9.22
C THR A 521 -7.12 6.66 -9.28
N GLY A 522 -7.58 7.19 -10.41
CA GLY A 522 -7.86 8.62 -10.55
C GLY A 522 -8.98 9.08 -9.63
N SER A 523 -10.08 8.32 -9.55
CA SER A 523 -11.19 8.64 -8.63
C SER A 523 -10.77 8.52 -7.16
N TYR A 524 -9.98 7.51 -6.78
CA TYR A 524 -9.47 7.33 -5.42
C TYR A 524 -8.69 8.55 -4.94
N TYR A 525 -7.73 9.04 -5.73
CA TYR A 525 -6.92 10.20 -5.32
C TYR A 525 -7.76 11.46 -5.13
N LEU A 526 -8.76 11.70 -5.99
CA LEU A 526 -9.66 12.85 -5.84
C LEU A 526 -10.58 12.72 -4.63
N LEU A 527 -11.08 11.52 -4.33
CA LEU A 527 -11.89 11.27 -3.14
C LEU A 527 -11.07 11.48 -1.86
N ILE A 528 -9.81 11.05 -1.86
CA ILE A 528 -8.88 11.27 -0.74
C ILE A 528 -8.52 12.75 -0.58
N GLU A 529 -8.21 13.46 -1.66
CA GLU A 529 -7.94 14.90 -1.58
C GLU A 529 -9.16 15.67 -1.10
N HIS A 530 -10.37 15.33 -1.57
CA HIS A 530 -11.62 15.90 -1.03
C HIS A 530 -11.77 15.61 0.47
N ALA A 531 -11.45 14.39 0.92
CA ALA A 531 -11.46 14.06 2.34
C ALA A 531 -10.52 14.97 3.16
N TYR A 532 -9.31 15.26 2.65
CA TYR A 532 -8.39 16.16 3.31
C TYR A 532 -8.90 17.60 3.39
N GLN A 533 -9.59 18.09 2.36
CA GLN A 533 -10.18 19.43 2.38
C GLN A 533 -11.32 19.57 3.40
N LEU A 534 -11.96 18.47 3.79
CA LEU A 534 -12.96 18.44 4.86
C LEU A 534 -12.35 18.33 6.27
N MET A 535 -11.04 18.09 6.38
CA MET A 535 -10.35 17.96 7.66
C MET A 535 -9.75 19.30 8.13
N SER A 536 -9.24 19.30 9.36
CA SER A 536 -8.63 20.47 9.99
C SER A 536 -7.40 21.02 9.23
N PRO A 537 -7.02 22.30 9.46
CA PRO A 537 -5.81 22.88 8.90
C PRO A 537 -4.53 22.12 9.25
N PHE A 538 -4.51 21.42 10.39
CA PHE A 538 -3.39 20.54 10.76
C PHE A 538 -3.20 19.45 9.71
N ILE A 539 -4.25 18.81 9.25
CA ILE A 539 -4.16 17.76 8.24
C ILE A 539 -3.81 18.34 6.87
N ILE A 540 -4.50 19.39 6.43
CA ILE A 540 -4.33 19.99 5.10
C ILE A 540 -2.86 20.39 4.86
N ASN A 541 -2.23 21.01 5.85
CA ASN A 541 -0.87 21.56 5.74
C ASN A 541 0.23 20.56 6.15
N SER A 542 -0.11 19.32 6.46
CA SER A 542 0.83 18.33 6.96
C SER A 542 1.58 17.57 5.86
N SER A 543 2.57 16.77 6.29
CA SER A 543 3.32 15.89 5.39
C SER A 543 2.42 14.83 4.73
N LYS A 544 2.90 14.23 3.64
CA LYS A 544 2.19 13.12 2.96
C LYS A 544 1.87 11.97 3.92
N PHE A 545 2.75 11.67 4.88
CA PHE A 545 2.51 10.60 5.85
C PHE A 545 1.37 10.95 6.81
N VAL A 546 1.36 12.15 7.39
CA VAL A 546 0.29 12.57 8.33
C VAL A 546 -1.06 12.59 7.62
N ARG A 547 -1.13 13.11 6.38
CA ARG A 547 -2.35 13.03 5.54
C ARG A 547 -2.76 11.59 5.26
N SER A 548 -1.84 10.73 4.84
CA SER A 548 -2.17 9.32 4.61
C SER A 548 -2.66 8.63 5.89
N PHE A 549 -2.06 8.95 7.02
CA PHE A 549 -2.37 8.36 8.32
C PHE A 549 -3.70 8.85 8.88
N SER A 550 -4.07 10.12 8.66
CA SER A 550 -5.34 10.70 9.12
C SER A 550 -6.56 10.03 8.51
N GLN A 551 -6.40 9.29 7.41
CA GLN A 551 -7.47 8.47 6.84
C GLN A 551 -8.02 7.43 7.82
N THR A 552 -7.25 7.01 8.84
CA THR A 552 -7.74 6.14 9.92
C THR A 552 -8.94 6.75 10.67
N SER A 553 -9.07 8.09 10.69
CA SER A 553 -10.26 8.81 11.18
C SER A 553 -11.50 8.51 10.35
N ILE A 554 -11.34 8.44 9.02
CA ILE A 554 -12.43 8.13 8.10
C ILE A 554 -12.81 6.66 8.25
N GLN A 555 -11.80 5.78 8.23
CA GLN A 555 -11.98 4.32 8.34
C GLN A 555 -12.85 3.93 9.53
N LEU A 556 -12.54 4.45 10.72
CA LEU A 556 -13.10 3.93 11.97
C LEU A 556 -14.42 4.60 12.39
N LEU A 557 -14.82 5.71 11.76
CA LEU A 557 -16.00 6.49 12.16
C LEU A 557 -17.09 6.42 11.10
N SER A 558 -18.16 5.67 11.41
CA SER A 558 -19.24 5.41 10.47
C SER A 558 -20.58 5.16 11.16
N PHE A 559 -21.67 5.33 10.43
CA PHE A 559 -23.00 4.92 10.86
C PHE A 559 -23.25 3.44 10.51
N ILE A 560 -23.63 2.65 11.51
CA ILE A 560 -23.87 1.21 11.44
C ILE A 560 -25.26 0.89 12.00
N ARG A 561 -26.13 0.29 11.17
CA ARG A 561 -27.56 0.10 11.51
C ARG A 561 -27.79 -0.79 12.73
N ASN A 562 -26.96 -1.81 12.93
CA ASN A 562 -27.09 -2.76 14.06
C ASN A 562 -26.21 -2.39 15.28
N ALA A 563 -25.59 -1.21 15.28
CA ALA A 563 -24.71 -0.74 16.34
C ALA A 563 -24.98 0.74 16.66
N ARG A 564 -26.26 1.11 16.78
CA ARG A 564 -26.66 2.50 17.04
C ARG A 564 -26.18 2.98 18.41
N LEU A 565 -26.03 4.28 18.52
CA LEU A 565 -25.87 4.97 19.80
C LEU A 565 -27.23 5.44 20.33
N PRO A 566 -27.35 5.73 21.64
CA PRO A 566 -28.56 6.33 22.18
C PRO A 566 -28.91 7.63 21.46
N LEU A 567 -30.21 7.85 21.25
CA LEU A 567 -30.74 9.03 20.58
C LEU A 567 -30.44 10.30 21.39
N LEU A 568 -30.10 11.38 20.69
CA LEU A 568 -29.91 12.71 21.25
C LEU A 568 -31.27 13.36 21.53
N SER A 569 -31.29 14.28 22.51
CA SER A 569 -32.48 15.08 22.82
C SER A 569 -32.89 15.93 21.63
N SER A 570 -34.20 16.14 21.45
CA SER A 570 -34.71 17.15 20.53
C SER A 570 -34.37 18.59 20.94
N ASN A 571 -33.92 18.80 22.19
CA ASN A 571 -33.61 20.10 22.77
C ASN A 571 -32.11 20.46 22.75
N ILE A 572 -31.29 19.76 21.95
CA ILE A 572 -29.89 20.14 21.74
C ILE A 572 -29.80 21.42 20.87
N ALA A 573 -28.69 22.16 21.01
CA ALA A 573 -28.40 23.26 20.08
C ALA A 573 -28.11 22.75 18.66
N LYS A 574 -28.33 23.59 17.64
CA LYS A 574 -27.93 23.30 16.25
C LYS A 574 -26.40 23.17 16.15
N PRO A 575 -25.88 22.31 15.25
CA PRO A 575 -26.60 21.48 14.28
C PRO A 575 -27.21 20.21 14.90
N TYR A 576 -28.21 19.66 14.20
CA TYR A 576 -28.89 18.42 14.55
C TYR A 576 -28.35 17.26 13.71
N PRO A 577 -28.33 16.01 14.24
CA PRO A 577 -28.01 14.85 13.43
C PRO A 577 -29.02 14.69 12.28
N ILE A 578 -28.58 14.13 11.16
CA ILE A 578 -29.46 13.75 10.05
C ILE A 578 -30.40 12.64 10.52
N GLU A 579 -31.65 12.67 10.05
CA GLU A 579 -32.66 11.69 10.45
C GLU A 579 -33.25 10.97 9.25
N GLU A 580 -33.50 9.68 9.45
CA GLU A 580 -34.12 8.77 8.50
C GLU A 580 -35.30 8.06 9.18
N LYS A 581 -36.30 7.65 8.40
CA LYS A 581 -37.29 6.66 8.85
C LYS A 581 -36.83 5.28 8.41
N ASP A 582 -36.72 4.35 9.35
CA ASP A 582 -36.39 2.97 9.05
C ASP A 582 -37.43 2.38 8.08
N GLU A 583 -36.97 1.78 6.98
CA GLU A 583 -37.86 1.20 5.96
C GLU A 583 -38.66 -0.02 6.48
N GLN A 584 -38.13 -0.73 7.48
CA GLN A 584 -38.73 -1.95 8.02
C GLN A 584 -39.57 -1.68 9.27
N THR A 585 -39.06 -0.86 10.20
CA THR A 585 -39.70 -0.61 11.50
C THR A 585 -40.51 0.69 11.53
N PHE A 586 -40.33 1.57 10.54
CA PHE A 586 -40.89 2.93 10.51
C PHE A 586 -40.48 3.81 11.69
N GLU A 587 -39.48 3.38 12.48
CA GLU A 587 -38.92 4.15 13.58
C GLU A 587 -38.08 5.32 13.05
N ARG A 588 -38.08 6.43 13.80
CA ARG A 588 -37.17 7.56 13.57
C ARG A 588 -35.77 7.14 14.00
N ILE A 589 -34.80 7.28 13.11
CA ILE A 589 -33.38 6.99 13.36
C ILE A 589 -32.59 8.28 13.19
N GLN A 590 -31.73 8.57 14.17
CA GLN A 590 -30.68 9.58 14.02
C GLN A 590 -29.42 8.90 13.47
N LEU A 591 -28.93 9.38 12.33
CA LEU A 591 -27.76 8.84 11.63
C LEU A 591 -26.46 9.33 12.30
N ILE A 592 -26.26 8.95 13.56
CA ILE A 592 -25.09 9.35 14.35
C ILE A 592 -23.94 8.38 14.06
N PRO A 593 -22.80 8.86 13.52
CA PRO A 593 -21.64 8.02 13.34
C PRO A 593 -21.09 7.57 14.69
N SER A 594 -20.77 6.29 14.81
CA SER A 594 -20.09 5.75 15.99
C SER A 594 -18.69 5.27 15.64
N LEU A 595 -17.78 5.32 16.62
CA LEU A 595 -16.39 4.91 16.41
C LEU A 595 -16.26 3.40 16.65
N ALA A 596 -15.75 2.68 15.66
CA ALA A 596 -15.31 1.29 15.84
C ALA A 596 -14.09 1.25 16.77
N ALA A 597 -14.07 0.33 17.74
CA ALA A 597 -12.87 0.14 18.54
C ALA A 597 -11.72 -0.41 17.70
N ALA A 598 -12.00 -1.38 16.81
CA ALA A 598 -10.99 -2.05 16.01
C ALA A 598 -11.56 -2.81 14.81
N PHE A 599 -10.72 -3.06 13.80
CA PHE A 599 -11.06 -3.86 12.62
C PHE A 599 -10.31 -5.20 12.56
N PRO A 600 -10.97 -6.28 12.06
CA PRO A 600 -12.39 -6.32 11.65
C PRO A 600 -13.36 -6.62 12.81
N HIS A 601 -12.87 -7.15 13.94
CA HIS A 601 -13.70 -7.83 14.94
C HIS A 601 -14.63 -6.91 15.74
N LEU A 602 -14.26 -5.65 15.95
CA LEU A 602 -14.97 -4.69 16.81
C LEU A 602 -15.61 -3.56 15.99
N SER A 603 -16.25 -3.94 14.88
CA SER A 603 -16.75 -3.03 13.85
C SER A 603 -18.27 -2.97 13.73
N SER A 604 -19.05 -3.92 14.26
CA SER A 604 -20.51 -3.83 14.24
C SER A 604 -21.17 -4.52 15.44
N GLY A 605 -22.51 -4.47 15.47
CA GLY A 605 -23.32 -5.12 16.50
C GLY A 605 -22.99 -4.64 17.90
N LEU A 606 -23.08 -5.57 18.85
CA LEU A 606 -22.73 -5.37 20.25
C LEU A 606 -21.29 -4.88 20.43
N TRP A 607 -20.36 -5.28 19.55
CA TRP A 607 -18.91 -5.14 19.75
C TRP A 607 -18.31 -3.86 19.19
N ARG A 608 -19.11 -2.96 18.60
CA ARG A 608 -18.59 -1.72 18.00
C ARG A 608 -18.32 -0.63 19.04
N ASN A 609 -19.32 -0.33 19.86
CA ASN A 609 -19.37 0.89 20.65
C ASN A 609 -18.76 0.66 22.04
N TRP A 610 -17.47 0.96 22.17
CA TRP A 610 -16.77 0.89 23.44
C TRP A 610 -16.50 2.27 24.00
N GLY A 611 -17.04 2.60 25.18
CA GLY A 611 -16.89 3.92 25.81
C GLY A 611 -15.42 4.28 26.02
N ARG A 612 -14.63 3.37 26.58
CA ARG A 612 -13.19 3.54 26.77
C ARG A 612 -12.47 3.88 25.46
N HIS A 613 -12.62 3.05 24.43
CA HIS A 613 -11.94 3.23 23.15
C HIS A 613 -12.37 4.52 22.45
N THR A 614 -13.65 4.87 22.53
CA THR A 614 -14.21 6.09 21.96
C THR A 614 -13.54 7.33 22.55
N PHE A 615 -13.44 7.40 23.88
CA PHE A 615 -12.93 8.60 24.56
C PHE A 615 -11.41 8.68 24.65
N ILE A 616 -10.70 7.55 24.61
CA ILE A 616 -9.24 7.59 24.34
C ILE A 616 -8.98 8.13 22.93
N SER A 617 -9.83 7.77 21.96
CA SER A 617 -9.59 8.10 20.55
C SER A 617 -10.15 9.45 20.09
N LEU A 618 -11.01 10.08 20.89
CA LEU A 618 -11.78 11.26 20.51
C LEU A 618 -10.86 12.42 20.10
N ARG A 619 -9.80 12.68 20.85
CA ARG A 619 -8.86 13.78 20.54
C ARG A 619 -8.17 13.53 19.20
N GLY A 620 -7.46 12.41 19.06
CA GLY A 620 -6.70 12.09 17.85
C GLY A 620 -7.55 11.98 16.58
N LEU A 621 -8.53 11.06 16.57
CA LEU A 621 -9.24 10.72 15.33
C LEU A 621 -10.41 11.65 15.00
N ILE A 622 -10.90 12.46 15.94
CA ILE A 622 -12.13 13.24 15.74
C ILE A 622 -11.86 14.74 15.92
N LEU A 623 -11.29 15.17 17.05
CA LEU A 623 -11.05 16.59 17.29
C LEU A 623 -9.91 17.15 16.42
N LEU A 624 -8.75 16.50 16.41
CA LEU A 624 -7.60 16.98 15.62
C LEU A 624 -7.83 16.89 14.12
N THR A 625 -8.78 16.08 13.66
CA THR A 625 -9.20 16.00 12.26
C THR A 625 -10.32 16.98 11.89
N GLY A 626 -10.89 17.71 12.86
CA GLY A 626 -11.90 18.75 12.62
C GLY A 626 -13.35 18.27 12.63
N ARG A 627 -13.63 17.02 13.04
CA ARG A 627 -14.97 16.42 13.10
C ARG A 627 -15.72 16.81 14.39
N TYR A 628 -15.87 18.10 14.63
CA TYR A 628 -16.40 18.62 15.90
C TYR A 628 -17.87 18.25 16.16
N GLU A 629 -18.68 18.19 15.11
CA GLU A 629 -20.10 17.82 15.23
C GLU A 629 -20.25 16.37 15.69
N GLU A 630 -19.51 15.44 15.07
CA GLU A 630 -19.51 14.04 15.44
C GLU A 630 -18.97 13.83 16.85
N ALA A 631 -17.93 14.56 17.26
CA ALA A 631 -17.43 14.52 18.63
C ALA A 631 -18.51 14.92 19.66
N ARG A 632 -19.27 16.00 19.36
CA ARG A 632 -20.37 16.44 20.21
C ARG A 632 -21.46 15.39 20.31
N TYR A 633 -21.86 14.77 19.20
CA TYR A 633 -22.87 13.71 19.21
C TYR A 633 -22.43 12.51 20.03
N LEU A 634 -21.18 12.05 19.89
CA LEU A 634 -20.63 10.97 20.72
C LEU A 634 -20.68 11.31 22.21
N ILE A 635 -20.22 12.50 22.60
CA ILE A 635 -20.22 12.94 24.00
C ILE A 635 -21.64 12.89 24.59
N LEU A 636 -22.62 13.47 23.89
CA LEU A 636 -24.00 13.58 24.36
C LEU A 636 -24.74 12.22 24.34
N SER A 637 -24.50 11.38 23.33
CA SER A 637 -25.09 10.04 23.26
C SER A 637 -24.57 9.12 24.36
N TYR A 638 -23.30 9.19 24.74
CA TYR A 638 -22.80 8.44 25.89
C TYR A 638 -23.29 9.03 27.23
N ALA A 639 -23.47 10.36 27.30
CA ALA A 639 -24.02 11.03 28.48
C ALA A 639 -25.44 10.56 28.84
N SER A 640 -26.27 10.25 27.83
CA SER A 640 -27.63 9.73 28.06
C SER A 640 -27.61 8.39 28.80
N SER A 641 -26.55 7.60 28.60
CA SER A 641 -26.35 6.29 29.21
C SER A 641 -25.58 6.33 30.53
N ILE A 642 -25.31 7.49 31.14
CA ILE A 642 -24.68 7.47 32.48
C ILE A 642 -25.57 6.75 33.49
N ARG A 643 -24.99 5.89 34.33
CA ARG A 643 -25.65 5.23 35.46
C ARG A 643 -24.62 4.87 36.52
N HIS A 644 -24.99 4.88 37.80
CA HIS A 644 -24.08 4.65 38.92
C HIS A 644 -22.90 5.62 38.95
N GLY A 645 -23.04 6.81 38.34
CA GLY A 645 -21.93 7.75 38.11
C GLY A 645 -20.89 7.27 37.10
N LEU A 646 -21.20 6.25 36.28
CA LEU A 646 -20.29 5.65 35.31
C LEU A 646 -20.81 5.80 33.87
N ILE A 647 -19.87 5.89 32.94
CA ILE A 647 -20.09 5.69 31.50
C ILE A 647 -19.96 4.19 31.23
N PRO A 648 -20.87 3.59 30.44
CA PRO A 648 -20.78 2.17 30.13
C PRO A 648 -19.56 1.87 29.26
N ASN A 649 -18.94 0.70 29.49
CA ASN A 649 -17.87 0.24 28.62
C ASN A 649 -18.42 -0.19 27.27
N LEU A 650 -19.57 -0.87 27.26
CA LEU A 650 -20.16 -1.46 26.07
C LEU A 650 -21.59 -0.94 25.90
N ILE A 651 -21.94 -0.49 24.69
CA ILE A 651 -23.30 -0.09 24.32
C ILE A 651 -23.79 -0.96 23.16
N SER A 652 -24.91 -1.65 23.38
CA SER A 652 -25.60 -2.45 22.37
C SER A 652 -26.80 -1.69 21.80
N ASP A 653 -26.67 -1.28 20.54
CA ASP A 653 -27.75 -0.67 19.74
C ASP A 653 -28.51 0.46 20.45
N GLY A 654 -27.81 1.25 21.27
CA GLY A 654 -28.36 2.38 22.02
C GLY A 654 -29.38 2.03 23.10
N LYS A 655 -29.59 0.72 23.39
CA LYS A 655 -30.65 0.24 24.29
C LYS A 655 -30.10 -0.45 25.54
N ASN A 656 -29.07 -1.26 25.38
CA ASN A 656 -28.44 -1.98 26.49
C ASN A 656 -27.02 -1.49 26.70
N ALA A 657 -26.58 -1.47 27.96
CA ALA A 657 -25.29 -0.95 28.34
C ALA A 657 -24.72 -1.74 29.53
N ARG A 658 -23.41 -2.03 29.50
CA ARG A 658 -22.69 -2.71 30.59
C ARG A 658 -21.76 -1.74 31.31
N TYR A 659 -21.78 -1.75 32.65
CA TYR A 659 -21.10 -0.78 33.52
C TYR A 659 -20.00 -1.45 34.33
N ASN A 660 -19.13 -2.20 33.65
CA ASN A 660 -17.97 -2.89 34.24
C ASN A 660 -16.66 -2.08 34.12
N SER A 661 -16.72 -0.84 33.63
CA SER A 661 -15.56 0.04 33.45
C SER A 661 -15.63 1.21 34.44
N ARG A 662 -14.57 1.37 35.22
CA ARG A 662 -14.36 2.55 36.09
C ARG A 662 -13.55 3.64 35.38
N ASP A 663 -12.90 3.33 34.26
CA ASP A 663 -12.05 4.27 33.54
C ASP A 663 -12.78 5.05 32.43
N ALA A 664 -13.79 4.48 31.78
CA ALA A 664 -14.49 5.12 30.67
C ALA A 664 -15.11 6.48 31.03
N VAL A 665 -15.60 6.64 32.28
CA VAL A 665 -16.17 7.91 32.74
C VAL A 665 -15.12 9.03 32.84
N TRP A 666 -13.92 8.71 33.30
CA TRP A 666 -12.84 9.67 33.43
C TRP A 666 -12.26 10.04 32.07
N TRP A 667 -12.17 9.08 31.14
CA TRP A 667 -11.85 9.37 29.74
C TRP A 667 -12.91 10.27 29.07
N TRP A 668 -14.20 10.03 29.32
CA TRP A 668 -15.29 10.86 28.83
C TRP A 668 -15.20 12.29 29.35
N LEU A 669 -15.03 12.47 30.68
CA LEU A 669 -14.86 13.79 31.30
C LEU A 669 -13.65 14.54 30.75
N TYR A 670 -12.50 13.86 30.65
CA TYR A 670 -11.29 14.43 30.08
C TYR A 670 -11.49 14.80 28.60
N SER A 671 -12.20 13.98 27.83
CA SER A 671 -12.54 14.27 26.44
C SER A 671 -13.42 15.52 26.29
N ILE A 672 -14.36 15.75 27.21
CA ILE A 672 -15.14 16.99 27.24
C ILE A 672 -14.23 18.18 27.53
N SER A 673 -13.29 18.06 28.48
CA SER A 673 -12.33 19.13 28.75
C SER A 673 -11.53 19.50 27.48
N ILE A 674 -11.05 18.50 26.73
CA ILE A 674 -10.34 18.71 25.47
C ILE A 674 -11.27 19.33 24.41
N TYR A 675 -12.51 18.85 24.30
CA TYR A 675 -13.50 19.42 23.38
C TYR A 675 -13.71 20.92 23.67
N THR A 676 -13.91 21.30 24.93
CA THR A 676 -14.14 22.71 25.29
C THR A 676 -12.93 23.61 25.00
N ASN A 677 -11.72 23.04 24.99
CA ASN A 677 -10.49 23.77 24.72
C ASN A 677 -10.18 23.88 23.21
N LEU A 678 -10.43 22.82 22.43
CA LEU A 678 -10.08 22.78 21.00
C LEU A 678 -11.19 23.32 20.09
N VAL A 679 -12.45 23.16 20.48
CA VAL A 679 -13.58 23.57 19.65
C VAL A 679 -13.92 25.05 19.92
N PRO A 680 -14.05 25.90 18.89
CA PRO A 680 -14.49 27.28 19.07
C PRO A 680 -15.84 27.34 19.79
N ASN A 681 -15.89 28.08 20.91
CA ASN A 681 -17.05 28.12 21.80
C ASN A 681 -17.52 26.73 22.28
N GLY A 682 -16.59 25.79 22.42
CA GLY A 682 -16.89 24.40 22.79
C GLY A 682 -17.54 24.26 24.16
N TYR A 683 -17.31 25.22 25.07
CA TYR A 683 -17.96 25.28 26.40
C TYR A 683 -19.50 25.30 26.33
N ASN A 684 -20.10 25.69 25.20
CA ASN A 684 -21.55 25.65 25.01
C ASN A 684 -22.15 24.25 25.14
N ILE A 685 -21.37 23.19 24.90
CA ILE A 685 -21.81 21.80 25.05
C ILE A 685 -22.29 21.50 26.48
N LEU A 686 -21.76 22.22 27.48
CA LEU A 686 -22.15 22.05 28.90
C LEU A 686 -23.65 22.34 29.11
N ASN A 687 -24.22 23.25 28.32
CA ASN A 687 -25.63 23.63 28.39
C ASN A 687 -26.56 22.72 27.57
N ASP A 688 -26.02 21.88 26.68
CA ASP A 688 -26.83 21.00 25.85
C ASP A 688 -27.68 20.06 26.71
N LYS A 689 -28.93 19.87 26.27
CA LYS A 689 -29.85 18.95 26.92
C LYS A 689 -29.55 17.53 26.47
N VAL A 690 -29.31 16.68 27.45
CA VAL A 690 -29.15 15.23 27.28
C VAL A 690 -30.44 14.58 27.74
N SER A 691 -31.04 13.79 26.85
CA SER A 691 -32.17 12.94 27.22
C SER A 691 -31.63 11.74 27.98
N ARG A 692 -31.94 11.61 29.27
CA ARG A 692 -31.42 10.54 30.12
C ARG A 692 -32.13 9.22 29.78
N LEU A 693 -31.34 8.23 29.35
CA LEU A 693 -31.83 6.86 29.18
C LEU A 693 -32.16 6.23 30.54
N TYR A 694 -31.39 6.60 31.57
CA TYR A 694 -31.60 6.14 32.95
C TYR A 694 -31.67 7.34 33.91
N PRO A 695 -32.85 7.92 34.18
CA PRO A 695 -32.99 9.04 35.10
C PRO A 695 -32.49 8.76 36.53
N ASN A 696 -32.57 7.52 36.99
CA ASN A 696 -31.98 7.05 38.24
C ASN A 696 -31.37 5.64 38.07
N ASP A 697 -30.66 5.15 39.09
CA ASP A 697 -29.85 3.93 38.98
C ASP A 697 -30.68 2.65 38.80
N ASP A 698 -31.93 2.62 39.29
CA ASP A 698 -32.79 1.43 39.31
C ASP A 698 -33.86 1.41 38.21
N CYS A 699 -34.05 2.52 37.48
CA CYS A 699 -35.08 2.62 36.44
C CYS A 699 -34.78 1.78 35.19
N PRO A 700 -35.83 1.32 34.46
CA PRO A 700 -35.67 0.81 33.11
C PRO A 700 -35.23 1.91 32.12
N PRO A 701 -34.75 1.54 30.92
CA PRO A 701 -34.46 2.54 29.88
C PRO A 701 -35.73 3.31 29.50
N GLU A 702 -35.67 4.63 29.58
CA GLU A 702 -36.78 5.53 29.29
C GLU A 702 -36.83 5.99 27.83
N ARG A 703 -37.98 6.53 27.40
CA ARG A 703 -38.15 7.09 26.06
C ARG A 703 -37.38 8.40 25.90
N VAL A 704 -36.98 8.69 24.66
CA VAL A 704 -36.33 9.97 24.31
C VAL A 704 -37.20 11.15 24.74
N ASP A 705 -36.55 12.18 25.26
CA ASP A 705 -37.11 13.42 25.80
C ASP A 705 -38.05 13.28 27.00
N SER A 706 -38.18 12.09 27.60
CA SER A 706 -38.92 11.90 28.86
C SER A 706 -38.32 12.65 30.04
N TYR A 707 -36.99 12.65 30.15
CA TYR A 707 -36.22 13.36 31.16
C TYR A 707 -35.00 14.01 30.51
N ASN A 708 -34.99 15.34 30.45
CA ASN A 708 -33.92 16.12 29.86
C ASN A 708 -33.15 16.86 30.94
N GLN A 709 -31.83 16.79 30.87
CA GLN A 709 -30.93 17.41 31.84
C GLN A 709 -29.74 18.05 31.12
N SER A 710 -29.22 19.17 31.63
CA SER A 710 -28.02 19.77 31.05
C SER A 710 -26.79 18.91 31.29
N LEU A 711 -25.85 18.91 30.34
CA LEU A 711 -24.62 18.13 30.45
C LEU A 711 -23.83 18.48 31.72
N TYR A 712 -23.74 19.75 32.12
CA TYR A 712 -23.05 20.14 33.36
C TYR A 712 -23.65 19.50 34.62
N ASP A 713 -24.97 19.31 34.67
CA ASP A 713 -25.64 18.67 35.81
C ASP A 713 -25.32 17.18 35.86
N ILE A 714 -25.21 16.54 34.70
CA ILE A 714 -24.83 15.12 34.60
C ILE A 714 -23.37 14.94 35.06
N ILE A 715 -22.47 15.83 34.65
CA ILE A 715 -21.09 15.86 35.13
C ILE A 715 -21.06 16.02 36.66
N TYR A 716 -21.84 16.95 37.20
CA TYR A 716 -21.92 17.15 38.64
C TYR A 716 -22.44 15.92 39.39
N GLN A 717 -23.45 15.22 38.85
CA GLN A 717 -23.94 13.95 39.40
C GLN A 717 -22.86 12.86 39.44
N VAL A 718 -22.04 12.75 38.40
CA VAL A 718 -20.90 11.81 38.37
C VAL A 718 -19.96 12.10 39.55
N LEU A 719 -19.60 13.36 39.76
CA LEU A 719 -18.71 13.74 40.87
C LEU A 719 -19.32 13.44 42.24
N ILE A 720 -20.62 13.72 42.44
CA ILE A 720 -21.34 13.38 43.67
C ILE A 720 -21.24 11.89 43.96
N LYS A 721 -21.54 11.04 42.96
CA LYS A 721 -21.53 9.58 43.12
C LYS A 721 -20.15 9.03 43.49
N HIS A 722 -19.09 9.61 42.93
CA HIS A 722 -17.72 9.22 43.30
C HIS A 722 -17.33 9.68 44.70
N ILE A 723 -17.71 10.89 45.11
CA ILE A 723 -17.43 11.38 46.48
C ILE A 723 -18.21 10.60 47.54
N GLN A 724 -19.43 10.15 47.24
CA GLN A 724 -20.28 9.39 48.16
C GLN A 724 -19.87 7.93 48.32
N SER A 725 -18.86 7.46 47.59
CA SER A 725 -18.41 6.06 47.54
C SER A 725 -19.55 5.06 47.29
N LEU A 726 -19.78 4.74 46.02
CA LEU A 726 -20.87 3.86 45.60
C LEU A 726 -20.42 2.40 45.56
N LYS A 727 -21.23 1.52 46.17
CA LYS A 727 -21.14 0.06 46.01
C LYS A 727 -22.42 -0.45 45.38
N PHE A 728 -22.31 -1.17 44.27
CA PHE A 728 -23.45 -1.75 43.59
C PHE A 728 -23.10 -3.10 42.98
N ARG A 729 -24.11 -3.89 42.64
CA ARG A 729 -23.96 -5.13 41.87
C ARG A 729 -24.41 -4.87 40.44
N GLU A 730 -23.66 -5.34 39.44
CA GLU A 730 -24.01 -5.15 38.03
C GLU A 730 -25.43 -5.64 37.75
N ARG A 731 -26.21 -4.81 37.03
CA ARG A 731 -27.56 -5.17 36.63
C ARG A 731 -27.52 -6.34 35.65
N GLY A 732 -28.25 -7.41 35.98
CA GLY A 732 -28.23 -8.64 35.20
C GLY A 732 -27.03 -9.54 35.49
N ALA A 733 -26.32 -9.32 36.60
CA ALA A 733 -25.22 -10.17 37.07
C ALA A 733 -25.56 -11.67 37.01
N GLY A 734 -24.57 -12.45 36.60
CA GLY A 734 -24.69 -13.89 36.38
C GLY A 734 -24.18 -14.31 35.00
N HIS A 735 -24.24 -15.61 34.74
CA HIS A 735 -23.62 -16.25 33.57
C HIS A 735 -24.07 -15.65 32.22
N LEU A 736 -25.30 -15.15 32.12
CA LEU A 736 -25.83 -14.54 30.88
C LEU A 736 -25.15 -13.21 30.53
N LEU A 737 -24.71 -12.44 31.54
CA LEU A 737 -24.00 -11.18 31.34
C LEU A 737 -22.51 -11.40 31.12
N ASP A 738 -21.91 -12.31 31.89
CA ASP A 738 -20.52 -12.70 31.79
C ASP A 738 -20.36 -14.16 32.17
N SER A 739 -19.90 -14.98 31.22
CA SER A 739 -19.79 -16.44 31.39
C SER A 739 -18.56 -16.89 32.16
N SER A 740 -17.60 -15.99 32.37
CA SER A 740 -16.32 -16.32 32.99
C SER A 740 -16.18 -15.69 34.36
N MET A 741 -16.71 -14.50 34.58
CA MET A 741 -16.61 -13.76 35.84
C MET A 741 -17.26 -14.50 37.04
N ASN A 742 -16.57 -14.50 38.18
CA ASN A 742 -17.10 -15.01 39.44
C ASN A 742 -18.15 -14.07 40.04
N ASP A 743 -19.01 -14.56 40.93
CA ASP A 743 -20.11 -13.76 41.51
C ASP A 743 -19.61 -12.48 42.20
N GLN A 744 -18.46 -12.56 42.89
CA GLN A 744 -17.81 -11.43 43.55
C GLN A 744 -17.36 -10.34 42.56
N GLY A 745 -17.05 -10.71 41.30
CA GLY A 745 -16.62 -9.78 40.27
C GLY A 745 -17.72 -8.81 39.83
N PHE A 746 -18.99 -9.20 39.96
CA PHE A 746 -20.12 -8.33 39.65
C PHE A 746 -20.38 -7.24 40.69
N PHE A 747 -19.75 -7.31 41.86
CA PHE A 747 -19.82 -6.24 42.85
C PHE A 747 -18.76 -5.19 42.53
N ILE A 748 -19.20 -3.97 42.26
CA ILE A 748 -18.36 -2.86 41.86
C ILE A 748 -18.39 -1.82 42.97
N GLU A 749 -17.20 -1.37 43.35
CA GLU A 749 -16.98 -0.24 44.25
C GLU A 749 -16.26 0.87 43.50
N ILE A 750 -16.71 2.10 43.69
CA ILE A 750 -16.05 3.31 43.19
C ILE A 750 -16.10 4.36 44.29
N GLY A 751 -15.06 5.17 44.40
CA GLY A 751 -15.00 6.19 45.45
C GLY A 751 -13.88 7.20 45.26
N VAL A 752 -13.79 8.13 46.20
CA VAL A 752 -12.67 9.06 46.37
C VAL A 752 -12.14 8.89 47.77
N ASP A 753 -10.84 8.62 47.91
CA ASP A 753 -10.20 8.62 49.21
C ASP A 753 -10.09 10.07 49.69
N THR A 754 -10.83 10.41 50.74
CA THR A 754 -10.90 11.77 51.27
C THR A 754 -9.57 12.26 51.86
N LYS A 755 -8.63 11.36 52.17
CA LYS A 755 -7.29 11.73 52.65
C LYS A 755 -6.40 12.19 51.50
N THR A 756 -6.27 11.36 50.48
CA THR A 756 -5.37 11.60 49.33
C THR A 756 -6.02 12.40 48.20
N GLY A 757 -7.35 12.39 48.11
CA GLY A 757 -8.11 12.89 46.96
C GLY A 757 -8.14 11.92 45.78
N PHE A 758 -7.54 10.74 45.87
CA PHE A 758 -7.46 9.82 44.75
C PHE A 758 -8.77 9.09 44.49
N VAL A 759 -9.09 8.93 43.20
CA VAL A 759 -10.20 8.07 42.78
C VAL A 759 -9.79 6.61 42.91
N TYR A 760 -10.57 5.84 43.66
CA TYR A 760 -10.33 4.41 43.87
C TYR A 760 -11.54 3.60 43.40
N GLY A 761 -11.35 2.30 43.25
CA GLY A 761 -12.45 1.38 43.01
C GLY A 761 -11.99 0.01 42.53
N GLY A 762 -12.97 -0.82 42.20
CA GLY A 762 -12.74 -2.21 41.82
C GLY A 762 -12.49 -3.13 43.02
N ASN A 763 -12.15 -4.38 42.71
CA ASN A 763 -11.70 -5.38 43.66
C ASN A 763 -10.84 -6.43 42.92
N GLN A 764 -10.24 -7.37 43.66
CA GLN A 764 -9.41 -8.43 43.08
C GLN A 764 -10.10 -9.36 42.05
N TRP A 765 -11.43 -9.33 41.98
CA TRP A 765 -12.25 -10.19 41.12
C TRP A 765 -12.81 -9.47 39.88
N ASN A 766 -12.49 -8.19 39.67
CA ASN A 766 -12.99 -7.42 38.54
C ASN A 766 -11.90 -6.73 37.70
N CYS A 767 -12.33 -6.28 36.52
CA CYS A 767 -11.50 -5.77 35.43
C CYS A 767 -11.89 -4.34 35.05
N GLY A 768 -11.83 -3.42 36.01
CA GLY A 768 -12.41 -2.07 35.84
C GLY A 768 -11.62 -1.10 34.95
N THR A 769 -10.34 -1.39 34.65
CA THR A 769 -9.45 -0.52 33.85
C THR A 769 -9.22 -1.10 32.46
N TRP A 770 -8.51 -0.42 31.57
CA TRP A 770 -8.22 -0.91 30.23
C TRP A 770 -7.44 -2.23 30.18
N MET A 771 -6.74 -2.59 31.25
CA MET A 771 -6.14 -3.90 31.40
C MET A 771 -7.20 -4.89 31.92
N ASP A 772 -8.15 -5.28 31.08
CA ASP A 772 -9.43 -5.90 31.48
C ASP A 772 -9.58 -7.39 31.18
N LYS A 773 -8.49 -8.11 30.91
CA LYS A 773 -8.57 -9.55 30.62
C LYS A 773 -9.08 -10.36 31.82
N MET A 774 -10.32 -10.85 31.71
CA MET A 774 -10.89 -11.88 32.60
C MET A 774 -10.43 -13.28 32.13
N GLY A 775 -9.88 -14.07 33.04
CA GLY A 775 -9.49 -15.45 32.77
C GLY A 775 -10.71 -16.34 32.48
N SER A 776 -10.54 -17.30 31.56
CA SER A 776 -11.64 -18.14 31.07
C SER A 776 -11.28 -19.61 30.87
N SER A 777 -10.08 -20.05 31.25
CA SER A 777 -9.67 -21.46 31.17
C SER A 777 -9.98 -22.19 32.48
N GLU A 778 -10.90 -23.15 32.40
CA GLU A 778 -11.15 -24.08 33.51
C GLU A 778 -9.96 -25.04 33.69
N LYS A 779 -9.37 -25.47 32.57
CA LYS A 779 -8.25 -26.41 32.53
C LYS A 779 -7.02 -25.89 33.25
N ALA A 780 -6.68 -24.61 33.04
CA ALA A 780 -5.58 -23.94 33.74
C ALA A 780 -6.00 -23.37 35.10
N SER A 781 -7.26 -23.55 35.51
CA SER A 781 -7.83 -23.02 36.76
C SER A 781 -7.78 -21.49 36.88
N ASN A 782 -7.77 -20.75 35.76
CA ASN A 782 -7.75 -19.28 35.75
C ASN A 782 -9.12 -18.63 35.48
N LYS A 783 -10.16 -19.42 35.18
CA LYS A 783 -11.51 -18.93 34.93
C LYS A 783 -12.04 -18.09 36.11
N GLY A 784 -12.53 -16.89 35.80
CA GLY A 784 -13.11 -15.98 36.79
C GLY A 784 -12.09 -15.18 37.60
N HIS A 785 -10.80 -15.36 37.32
CA HIS A 785 -9.73 -14.54 37.88
C HIS A 785 -9.30 -13.47 36.85
N PRO A 786 -9.34 -12.18 37.20
CA PRO A 786 -8.70 -11.14 36.41
C PRO A 786 -7.19 -11.39 36.25
N ALA A 787 -6.67 -11.20 35.05
CA ALA A 787 -5.23 -11.26 34.82
C ALA A 787 -4.47 -10.07 35.40
N THR A 788 -5.16 -8.94 35.49
CA THR A 788 -4.62 -7.64 35.92
C THR A 788 -5.69 -6.88 36.71
N PRO A 789 -6.09 -7.36 37.91
CA PRO A 789 -6.97 -6.57 38.76
C PRO A 789 -6.21 -5.32 39.20
N ARG A 790 -6.67 -4.17 38.72
CA ARG A 790 -6.11 -2.84 39.03
C ARG A 790 -7.07 -2.06 39.91
N ASP A 791 -7.39 -2.70 41.03
CA ASP A 791 -8.21 -2.15 42.09
C ASP A 791 -7.41 -1.16 42.97
N GLY A 792 -8.13 -0.38 43.77
CA GLY A 792 -7.53 0.78 44.45
C GLY A 792 -7.39 1.97 43.50
N SER A 793 -6.34 2.77 43.66
CA SER A 793 -6.13 4.01 42.89
C SER A 793 -5.17 3.78 41.73
N ALA A 794 -5.71 3.59 40.52
CA ALA A 794 -4.92 3.45 39.30
C ALA A 794 -4.36 4.81 38.85
N ILE A 795 -3.07 4.85 38.50
CA ILE A 795 -2.33 6.10 38.26
C ILE A 795 -2.96 6.99 37.17
N GLU A 796 -3.44 6.41 36.07
CA GLU A 796 -4.05 7.17 34.99
C GLU A 796 -5.42 7.74 35.38
N LEU A 797 -6.15 7.10 36.29
CA LEU A 797 -7.45 7.58 36.76
C LEU A 797 -7.30 8.74 37.74
N VAL A 798 -6.26 8.71 38.58
CA VAL A 798 -5.89 9.86 39.41
C VAL A 798 -5.56 11.07 38.53
N ALA A 799 -4.78 10.87 37.47
CA ALA A 799 -4.44 11.94 36.53
C ALA A 799 -5.67 12.49 35.77
N LEU A 800 -6.51 11.62 35.23
CA LEU A 800 -7.74 12.01 34.54
C LEU A 800 -8.70 12.77 35.48
N SER A 801 -8.83 12.30 36.72
CA SER A 801 -9.63 12.97 37.75
C SER A 801 -9.07 14.36 38.06
N ARG A 802 -7.76 14.47 38.31
CA ARG A 802 -7.06 15.73 38.55
C ARG A 802 -7.28 16.74 37.43
N ALA A 803 -7.06 16.32 36.18
CA ALA A 803 -7.26 17.15 34.99
C ALA A 803 -8.72 17.61 34.87
N THR A 804 -9.68 16.70 35.14
CA THR A 804 -11.11 17.01 35.11
C THR A 804 -11.49 18.05 36.18
N ILE A 805 -11.06 17.88 37.42
CA ILE A 805 -11.39 18.80 38.51
C ILE A 805 -10.77 20.18 38.24
N SER A 806 -9.53 20.23 37.78
CA SER A 806 -8.86 21.48 37.36
C SER A 806 -9.65 22.21 36.26
N TRP A 807 -10.09 21.47 35.24
CA TRP A 807 -10.92 22.00 34.16
C TRP A 807 -12.27 22.53 34.66
N ILE A 808 -12.97 21.80 35.53
CA ILE A 808 -14.26 22.25 36.09
C ILE A 808 -14.08 23.54 36.91
N ILE A 809 -13.05 23.63 37.74
CA ILE A 809 -12.71 24.85 38.49
C ILE A 809 -12.49 26.02 37.52
N HIS A 810 -11.80 25.78 36.40
CA HIS A 810 -11.60 26.80 35.38
C HIS A 810 -12.91 27.22 34.71
N MET A 811 -13.77 26.26 34.31
CA MET A 811 -15.09 26.55 33.72
C MET A 811 -16.02 27.30 34.69
N ASN A 812 -15.98 26.97 35.98
CA ASN A 812 -16.73 27.67 37.02
C ASN A 812 -16.26 29.12 37.18
N LYS A 813 -14.95 29.37 37.22
CA LYS A 813 -14.40 30.75 37.26
C LYS A 813 -14.80 31.60 36.05
N GLN A 814 -15.02 30.98 34.90
CA GLN A 814 -15.49 31.66 33.68
C GLN A 814 -17.03 31.78 33.60
N GLY A 815 -17.77 31.24 34.57
CA GLY A 815 -19.23 31.27 34.61
C GLY A 815 -19.94 30.23 33.73
N TYR A 816 -19.20 29.24 33.20
CA TYR A 816 -19.77 28.18 32.33
C TYR A 816 -20.17 26.91 33.09
N PHE A 817 -19.75 26.76 34.34
CA PHE A 817 -20.12 25.63 35.20
C PHE A 817 -20.63 26.14 36.56
N PRO A 818 -21.84 25.78 36.99
CA PRO A 818 -22.47 26.47 38.12
C PRO A 818 -22.00 26.02 39.52
N TYR A 819 -21.30 24.90 39.64
CA TYR A 819 -20.92 24.31 40.92
C TYR A 819 -19.42 24.47 41.23
N ASP A 820 -19.10 24.89 42.45
CA ASP A 820 -17.74 25.05 43.00
C ASP A 820 -17.44 24.09 44.18
N PHE A 821 -18.48 23.48 44.76
CA PHE A 821 -18.40 22.41 45.76
C PHE A 821 -19.38 21.27 45.48
N ILE A 822 -19.12 20.12 46.10
CA ILE A 822 -19.99 18.96 46.11
C ILE A 822 -20.65 18.87 47.48
N GLN A 823 -21.98 18.91 47.50
CA GLN A 823 -22.74 18.72 48.73
C GLN A 823 -22.95 17.22 48.98
N THR A 824 -22.39 16.72 50.08
CA THR A 824 -22.51 15.34 50.53
C THR A 824 -22.96 15.28 52.01
N TYR A 825 -23.11 14.07 52.53
CA TYR A 825 -23.40 13.82 53.94
C TYR A 825 -22.24 13.03 54.56
N SER A 826 -21.84 13.37 55.78
CA SER A 826 -20.87 12.60 56.56
C SER A 826 -21.43 11.23 56.95
N GLU A 827 -20.58 10.33 57.43
CA GLU A 827 -21.03 9.05 58.02
C GLU A 827 -21.97 9.25 59.22
N SER A 828 -21.88 10.39 59.91
CA SER A 828 -22.79 10.80 61.00
C SER A 828 -24.10 11.44 60.53
N GLY A 829 -24.29 11.62 59.21
CA GLY A 829 -25.50 12.19 58.60
C GLY A 829 -25.52 13.72 58.53
N GLU A 830 -24.42 14.40 58.85
CA GLU A 830 -24.32 15.86 58.76
C GLU A 830 -24.01 16.31 57.33
N LYS A 831 -24.58 17.45 56.90
CA LYS A 831 -24.27 18.02 55.59
C LYS A 831 -22.82 18.51 55.55
N GLN A 832 -22.08 18.08 54.54
CA GLN A 832 -20.70 18.48 54.31
C GLN A 832 -20.54 18.99 52.87
N ASN A 833 -19.87 20.13 52.72
CA ASN A 833 -19.47 20.65 51.42
C ASN A 833 -17.99 20.32 51.18
N ILE A 834 -17.71 19.61 50.10
CA ILE A 834 -16.35 19.32 49.65
C ILE A 834 -16.06 20.25 48.47
N TYR A 835 -15.24 21.28 48.69
CA TYR A 835 -14.86 22.21 47.64
C TYR A 835 -13.96 21.52 46.61
N LEU A 836 -14.20 21.80 45.32
CA LEU A 836 -13.42 21.21 44.23
C LEU A 836 -11.95 21.62 44.31
N THR A 837 -11.66 22.83 44.80
CA THR A 837 -10.29 23.33 45.02
C THR A 837 -9.56 22.54 46.09
N ASP A 838 -10.24 22.13 47.16
CA ASP A 838 -9.65 21.32 48.23
C ASP A 838 -9.39 19.89 47.74
N TRP A 839 -10.29 19.34 46.92
CA TRP A 839 -10.08 18.05 46.29
C TRP A 839 -8.85 18.08 45.37
N LEU A 840 -8.75 19.05 44.47
CA LEU A 840 -7.58 19.21 43.59
C LEU A 840 -6.27 19.31 44.40
N LYS A 841 -6.27 20.15 45.44
CA LYS A 841 -5.12 20.35 46.31
C LYS A 841 -4.66 19.05 46.97
N ARG A 842 -5.59 18.22 47.47
CA ARG A 842 -5.26 16.92 48.08
C ARG A 842 -4.57 16.00 47.09
N ILE A 843 -5.03 15.94 45.84
CA ILE A 843 -4.38 15.12 44.80
C ILE A 843 -2.93 15.61 44.60
N ASP A 844 -2.75 16.90 44.36
CA ASP A 844 -1.44 17.50 44.08
C ASP A 844 -0.46 17.32 45.26
N GLU A 845 -0.93 17.40 46.51
CA GLU A 845 -0.09 17.24 47.71
C GLU A 845 0.33 15.79 48.01
N ASN A 846 -0.40 14.80 47.49
CA ASN A 846 -0.19 13.38 47.82
C ASN A 846 0.34 12.54 46.64
N PHE A 847 0.13 12.95 45.39
CA PHE A 847 0.49 12.15 44.21
C PHE A 847 1.94 11.64 44.23
N GLU A 848 2.92 12.54 44.30
CA GLU A 848 4.34 12.15 44.32
C GLU A 848 4.67 11.27 45.53
N LYS A 849 4.14 11.58 46.72
CA LYS A 849 4.43 10.84 47.96
C LYS A 849 4.00 9.38 47.89
N GLU A 850 2.83 9.14 47.29
CA GLU A 850 2.22 7.82 47.26
C GLU A 850 2.69 6.97 46.07
N PHE A 851 2.90 7.60 44.89
CA PHE A 851 3.24 6.88 43.65
C PHE A 851 4.74 6.74 43.38
N TRP A 852 5.59 7.68 43.78
CA TRP A 852 7.02 7.60 43.48
C TRP A 852 7.74 6.55 44.33
N ILE A 853 8.56 5.70 43.69
CA ILE A 853 9.44 4.76 44.36
C ILE A 853 10.87 5.28 44.26
N ASP A 854 11.38 5.86 45.34
CA ASP A 854 12.76 6.33 45.42
C ASP A 854 13.79 5.20 45.58
N GLN A 855 15.07 5.59 45.63
CA GLN A 855 16.18 4.65 45.75
C GLN A 855 16.31 4.05 47.16
N SER A 856 15.81 4.74 48.18
CA SER A 856 15.82 4.34 49.59
C SER A 856 14.68 3.40 49.98
N ASN A 857 13.66 3.23 49.14
CA ASN A 857 12.51 2.41 49.46
C ASN A 857 12.93 0.96 49.76
N SER A 858 12.51 0.48 50.93
CA SER A 858 12.86 -0.83 51.49
C SER A 858 11.66 -1.78 51.61
N SER A 859 10.52 -1.45 51.00
CA SER A 859 9.37 -2.35 50.97
C SER A 859 9.74 -3.67 50.27
N GLU A 860 9.31 -4.79 50.85
CA GLU A 860 9.53 -6.14 50.32
C GLU A 860 8.86 -6.37 48.95
N TYR A 861 7.89 -5.51 48.58
CA TYR A 861 7.15 -5.60 47.33
C TYR A 861 7.81 -4.90 46.15
N VAL A 862 8.89 -4.14 46.38
CA VAL A 862 9.56 -3.34 45.34
C VAL A 862 10.36 -4.23 44.40
N ASN A 863 9.94 -4.31 43.13
CA ASN A 863 10.72 -4.97 42.07
C ASN A 863 11.78 -4.01 41.49
N ARG A 864 11.39 -2.78 41.15
CA ARG A 864 12.28 -1.73 40.64
C ARG A 864 12.14 -0.43 41.41
N LYS A 865 13.22 0.35 41.41
CA LYS A 865 13.30 1.69 42.00
C LYS A 865 13.42 2.75 40.90
N GLN A 866 13.17 4.01 41.24
CA GLN A 866 13.11 5.14 40.32
C GLN A 866 12.01 5.00 39.26
N ILE A 867 10.85 4.51 39.71
CA ILE A 867 9.65 4.33 38.90
C ILE A 867 8.45 4.91 39.63
N TYR A 868 7.34 5.10 38.90
CA TYR A 868 6.04 5.34 39.51
C TYR A 868 5.29 4.02 39.63
N LYS A 869 4.65 3.80 40.79
CA LYS A 869 3.72 2.70 41.04
C LYS A 869 2.61 2.70 40.00
N ASP A 870 2.10 1.51 39.69
CA ASP A 870 0.97 1.37 38.78
C ASP A 870 -0.38 1.67 39.46
N THR A 871 -0.50 1.25 40.72
CA THR A 871 -1.65 1.48 41.58
C THR A 871 -1.21 1.87 42.99
N VAL A 872 -2.12 2.48 43.76
CA VAL A 872 -1.95 2.70 45.20
C VAL A 872 -3.12 2.05 45.93
N ASN A 873 -2.80 1.25 46.94
CA ASN A 873 -3.76 0.55 47.79
C ASN A 873 -4.59 -0.51 47.05
N SER A 874 -3.98 -1.23 46.09
CA SER A 874 -4.60 -2.45 45.55
C SER A 874 -4.76 -3.53 46.64
N THR A 875 -5.64 -4.50 46.39
CA THR A 875 -5.82 -5.67 47.26
C THR A 875 -4.52 -6.48 47.35
N PHE A 876 -3.85 -6.71 46.22
CA PHE A 876 -2.58 -7.42 46.16
C PHE A 876 -1.41 -6.44 46.16
N LYS A 877 -0.82 -6.18 47.33
CA LYS A 877 0.17 -5.10 47.51
C LYS A 877 1.36 -5.10 46.55
N TRP A 878 1.79 -6.26 46.04
CA TRP A 878 2.86 -6.32 45.05
C TRP A 878 2.48 -5.74 43.67
N THR A 879 1.19 -5.70 43.31
CA THR A 879 0.74 -5.13 42.04
C THR A 879 0.94 -3.62 41.98
N ASP A 880 0.86 -2.92 43.13
CA ASP A 880 1.16 -1.49 43.24
C ASP A 880 2.57 -1.17 42.71
N PHE A 881 3.54 -2.06 42.95
CA PHE A 881 4.96 -1.83 42.68
C PHE A 881 5.45 -2.36 41.32
N GLN A 882 4.55 -2.84 40.46
CA GLN A 882 4.91 -3.29 39.12
C GLN A 882 5.30 -2.12 38.22
N LEU A 883 6.42 -2.24 37.50
CA LEU A 883 6.75 -1.31 36.43
C LEU A 883 5.82 -1.59 35.24
N ARG A 884 4.84 -0.72 35.06
CA ARG A 884 3.87 -0.71 33.96
C ARG A 884 3.86 0.63 33.24
N PRO A 885 3.41 0.69 31.99
CA PRO A 885 3.45 1.91 31.20
C PRO A 885 2.38 2.94 31.58
N ASN A 886 1.42 2.64 32.46
CA ASN A 886 0.25 3.51 32.68
C ASN A 886 0.59 4.92 33.18
N PHE A 887 1.71 5.10 33.90
CA PHE A 887 2.16 6.42 34.33
C PHE A 887 2.50 7.36 33.18
N ILE A 888 2.85 6.83 32.00
CA ILE A 888 3.14 7.68 30.82
C ILE A 888 1.89 8.44 30.38
N ILE A 889 0.70 7.85 30.56
CA ILE A 889 -0.58 8.48 30.27
C ILE A 889 -0.77 9.66 31.24
N ALA A 890 -0.61 9.38 32.54
CA ALA A 890 -0.73 10.39 33.59
C ALA A 890 0.22 11.58 33.37
N SER A 891 1.47 11.30 32.95
CA SER A 891 2.49 12.32 32.69
C SER A 891 2.20 13.26 31.52
N VAL A 892 1.25 12.89 30.64
CA VAL A 892 0.79 13.71 29.52
C VAL A 892 -0.49 14.46 29.89
N ILE A 893 -1.39 13.80 30.61
CA ILE A 893 -2.71 14.34 30.96
C ILE A 893 -2.62 15.39 32.05
N ALA A 894 -1.76 15.16 33.05
CA ALA A 894 -1.60 16.01 34.22
C ALA A 894 -0.12 16.12 34.61
N PRO A 895 0.73 16.74 33.76
CA PRO A 895 2.17 16.83 33.97
C PRO A 895 2.54 17.54 35.29
N GLU A 896 1.71 18.47 35.74
CA GLU A 896 1.90 19.22 36.98
C GLU A 896 1.90 18.39 38.27
N MET A 897 1.41 17.15 38.23
CA MET A 897 1.50 16.24 39.38
C MET A 897 2.91 15.66 39.55
N PHE A 898 3.77 15.73 38.52
CA PHE A 898 5.04 15.02 38.48
C PHE A 898 6.22 15.90 38.85
N ASN A 899 7.16 15.34 39.61
CA ASN A 899 8.49 15.91 39.75
C ASN A 899 9.30 15.72 38.46
N LYS A 900 9.77 16.82 37.89
CA LYS A 900 10.54 16.89 36.62
C LYS A 900 11.70 15.90 36.54
N THR A 901 12.45 15.69 37.63
CA THR A 901 13.60 14.78 37.65
C THR A 901 13.15 13.33 37.73
N HIS A 902 12.18 13.04 38.58
CA HIS A 902 11.63 11.70 38.78
C HIS A 902 10.99 11.15 37.50
N ILE A 903 10.13 11.95 36.84
CA ILE A 903 9.49 11.53 35.59
C ILE A 903 10.49 11.29 34.47
N TRP A 904 11.55 12.10 34.37
CA TRP A 904 12.58 11.88 33.37
C TRP A 904 13.35 10.57 33.59
N LEU A 905 13.63 10.22 34.86
CA LEU A 905 14.22 8.93 35.22
C LEU A 905 13.27 7.76 34.88
N ALA A 906 11.99 7.88 35.22
CA ALA A 906 11.00 6.85 34.90
C ALA A 906 10.82 6.65 33.39
N LEU A 907 10.85 7.73 32.59
CA LEU A 907 10.79 7.64 31.13
C LEU A 907 12.04 6.98 30.53
N LYS A 908 13.21 7.13 31.15
CA LYS A 908 14.42 6.37 30.77
C LYS A 908 14.27 4.88 31.11
N GLN A 909 13.60 4.52 32.20
CA GLN A 909 13.27 3.11 32.49
C GLN A 909 12.31 2.54 31.43
N VAL A 910 11.30 3.30 31.00
CA VAL A 910 10.40 2.89 29.90
C VAL A 910 11.19 2.66 28.62
N GLU A 911 12.04 3.61 28.22
CA GLU A 911 12.84 3.53 27.00
C GLU A 911 13.79 2.31 26.99
N THR A 912 14.33 1.95 28.14
CA THR A 912 15.31 0.85 28.25
C THR A 912 14.66 -0.52 28.45
N ILE A 913 13.49 -0.59 29.09
CA ILE A 913 12.89 -1.86 29.54
C ILE A 913 11.58 -2.17 28.81
N LEU A 914 10.68 -1.18 28.69
CA LEU A 914 9.32 -1.41 28.20
C LEU A 914 9.14 -1.10 26.71
N LEU A 915 9.92 -0.19 26.13
CA LEU A 915 9.81 0.20 24.73
C LEU A 915 10.12 -1.00 23.81
N GLY A 916 9.12 -1.45 23.08
CA GLY A 916 9.24 -2.45 22.03
C GLY A 916 9.59 -1.83 20.68
N LYS A 917 9.50 -2.63 19.62
CA LYS A 917 9.77 -2.13 18.25
C LYS A 917 8.68 -1.17 17.77
N TYR A 918 7.43 -1.48 18.10
CA TYR A 918 6.25 -0.69 17.71
C TYR A 918 5.42 -0.30 18.94
N GLY A 919 5.11 -1.25 19.83
CA GLY A 919 4.33 -1.01 21.05
C GLY A 919 5.17 -0.84 22.32
N ILE A 920 4.51 -0.52 23.42
CA ILE A 920 5.09 -0.53 24.77
C ILE A 920 4.65 -1.79 25.50
N LYS A 921 5.60 -2.56 26.06
CA LYS A 921 5.33 -3.74 26.88
C LYS A 921 4.45 -3.37 28.06
N THR A 922 3.40 -4.15 28.27
CA THR A 922 2.40 -3.90 29.33
C THR A 922 2.90 -4.25 30.73
N LEU A 923 3.99 -5.01 30.83
CA LEU A 923 4.63 -5.38 32.08
C LEU A 923 6.14 -5.52 31.86
N ASP A 924 6.92 -5.24 32.91
CA ASP A 924 8.36 -5.46 32.97
C ASP A 924 8.76 -6.91 32.64
N PRO A 925 9.67 -7.15 31.68
CA PRO A 925 10.20 -8.47 31.35
C PRO A 925 10.81 -9.26 32.51
N ASN A 926 11.27 -8.58 33.57
CA ASN A 926 11.82 -9.23 34.76
C ASN A 926 10.76 -9.65 35.79
N ASP A 927 9.50 -9.27 35.60
CA ASP A 927 8.40 -9.69 36.48
C ASP A 927 8.07 -11.18 36.25
N TYR A 928 7.78 -11.92 37.32
CA TYR A 928 7.41 -13.34 37.24
C TYR A 928 6.18 -13.61 36.36
N ASN A 929 5.28 -12.62 36.26
CA ASN A 929 4.05 -12.73 35.47
C ASN A 929 4.23 -12.36 33.99
N TYR A 930 5.42 -11.92 33.57
CA TYR A 930 5.64 -11.49 32.20
C TYR A 930 5.59 -12.64 31.20
N ILE A 931 4.72 -12.50 30.19
CA ILE A 931 4.63 -13.35 29.01
C ILE A 931 4.31 -12.47 27.79
N GLY A 932 5.32 -12.20 26.96
CA GLY A 932 5.23 -11.25 25.85
C GLY A 932 4.39 -11.67 24.64
N ASP A 933 4.10 -12.95 24.46
CA ASP A 933 3.44 -13.45 23.25
C ASP A 933 1.99 -13.86 23.54
N TYR A 934 1.04 -13.14 22.97
CA TYR A 934 -0.39 -13.37 23.16
C TYR A 934 -0.91 -14.45 22.21
N ASN A 935 -1.57 -15.45 22.77
CA ASN A 935 -2.29 -16.50 22.05
C ASN A 935 -3.63 -16.78 22.74
N TYR A 936 -4.75 -16.42 22.09
CA TYR A 936 -6.08 -16.66 22.65
C TYR A 936 -6.45 -18.14 22.64
N ASP A 937 -6.03 -18.92 21.64
CA ASP A 937 -6.37 -20.35 21.51
C ASP A 937 -5.46 -21.27 22.35
N ASP A 938 -4.63 -20.71 23.23
CA ASP A 938 -3.80 -21.52 24.14
C ASP A 938 -4.68 -22.24 25.16
N ASP A 939 -4.95 -23.53 24.94
CA ASP A 939 -5.63 -24.42 25.89
C ASP A 939 -4.63 -25.28 26.69
N SER A 940 -3.49 -24.72 27.09
CA SER A 940 -2.54 -25.41 27.98
C SER A 940 -2.98 -25.38 29.45
N TYR A 941 -2.21 -26.04 30.32
CA TYR A 941 -2.36 -25.95 31.78
C TYR A 941 -1.61 -24.75 32.37
N ASP A 942 -1.00 -23.89 31.55
CA ASP A 942 -0.28 -22.71 32.04
C ASP A 942 -1.28 -21.61 32.44
N TYR A 943 -1.47 -21.43 33.75
CA TYR A 943 -2.34 -20.40 34.34
C TYR A 943 -2.13 -19.01 33.72
N LYS A 944 -0.88 -18.65 33.42
CA LYS A 944 -0.51 -17.30 32.96
C LYS A 944 -0.73 -17.08 31.47
N ARG A 945 -0.95 -18.16 30.68
CA ARG A 945 -1.13 -18.09 29.21
C ARG A 945 -2.52 -18.47 28.77
N ALA A 946 -3.08 -19.52 29.38
CA ALA A 946 -4.24 -20.20 28.85
C ALA A 946 -5.41 -19.24 28.60
N HIS A 947 -6.04 -19.37 27.44
CA HIS A 947 -7.08 -18.49 26.91
C HIS A 947 -6.69 -17.01 26.84
N GLY A 948 -5.40 -16.74 26.61
CA GLY A 948 -4.85 -15.41 26.48
C GLY A 948 -4.78 -14.61 27.78
N PHE A 949 -4.62 -15.28 28.94
CA PHE A 949 -4.53 -14.62 30.24
C PHE A 949 -3.44 -13.54 30.29
N ASN A 950 -2.39 -13.66 29.47
CA ASN A 950 -1.30 -12.70 29.39
C ASN A 950 -1.58 -11.42 28.59
N TYR A 951 -2.81 -11.15 28.14
CA TYR A 951 -3.15 -10.02 27.24
C TYR A 951 -2.56 -8.65 27.64
N HIS A 952 -2.46 -8.40 28.95
CA HIS A 952 -1.85 -7.19 29.52
C HIS A 952 -0.67 -7.49 30.46
N ASN A 953 -0.03 -8.65 30.32
CA ASN A 953 1.11 -9.06 31.14
C ASN A 953 2.34 -9.32 30.28
N GLY A 954 2.62 -8.45 29.30
CA GLY A 954 3.80 -8.57 28.46
C GLY A 954 3.65 -8.04 27.03
N PRO A 955 2.54 -8.33 26.31
CA PRO A 955 2.34 -7.86 24.94
C PRO A 955 2.56 -6.35 24.81
N GLU A 956 3.04 -5.95 23.63
CA GLU A 956 3.45 -4.59 23.30
C GLU A 956 2.26 -3.82 22.70
N TRP A 957 1.68 -2.88 23.45
CA TRP A 957 0.49 -2.13 23.00
C TRP A 957 0.86 -0.81 22.32
N LEU A 958 0.26 -0.53 21.17
CA LEU A 958 0.69 0.58 20.30
C LEU A 958 0.11 1.94 20.70
N TRP A 959 -1.09 1.99 21.30
CA TRP A 959 -1.67 3.26 21.74
C TRP A 959 -0.84 3.93 22.85
N LEU A 960 -0.11 3.14 23.63
CA LEU A 960 0.84 3.62 24.63
C LEU A 960 2.07 4.28 24.00
N THR A 961 2.45 3.89 22.78
CA THR A 961 3.56 4.52 22.05
C THR A 961 3.25 5.97 21.74
N GLY A 962 1.99 6.29 21.41
CA GLY A 962 1.54 7.67 21.25
C GLY A 962 1.76 8.49 22.53
N TYR A 963 1.30 8.00 23.68
CA TYR A 963 1.52 8.67 24.97
C TYR A 963 2.99 8.74 25.37
N TYR A 964 3.79 7.70 25.09
CA TYR A 964 5.24 7.72 25.32
C TYR A 964 5.92 8.84 24.53
N ILE A 965 5.64 8.96 23.22
CA ILE A 965 6.22 10.01 22.38
C ILE A 965 5.82 11.38 22.92
N ARG A 966 4.54 11.60 23.20
CA ARG A 966 4.02 12.87 23.75
C ARG A 966 4.69 13.22 25.07
N SER A 967 4.81 12.25 25.99
CA SER A 967 5.48 12.41 27.28
C SER A 967 6.96 12.76 27.13
N LYS A 968 7.71 12.01 26.31
CA LYS A 968 9.13 12.28 26.04
C LYS A 968 9.35 13.66 25.42
N LEU A 969 8.50 14.08 24.46
CA LEU A 969 8.58 15.41 23.85
C LEU A 969 8.37 16.51 24.89
N TYR A 970 7.32 16.40 25.71
CA TYR A 970 7.03 17.39 26.73
C TYR A 970 8.16 17.47 27.76
N TRP A 971 8.52 16.34 28.37
CA TRP A 971 9.49 16.33 29.48
C TRP A 971 10.94 16.55 29.07
N SER A 972 11.30 16.29 27.80
CA SER A 972 12.63 16.65 27.27
C SER A 972 12.79 18.16 27.13
N LYS A 973 11.75 18.89 26.71
CA LYS A 973 11.74 20.37 26.73
C LYS A 973 11.85 20.88 28.14
N GLU A 974 11.05 20.31 29.05
CA GLU A 974 11.06 20.71 30.45
C GLU A 974 12.43 20.50 31.09
N GLN A 975 13.32 19.62 30.58
CA GLN A 975 14.71 19.51 31.06
C GLN A 975 15.50 20.81 30.94
N ASN A 976 15.14 21.73 30.03
CA ASN A 976 15.89 22.94 29.72
C ASN A 976 17.33 22.65 29.25
N ASP A 977 17.52 21.55 28.53
CA ASP A 977 18.78 21.12 27.94
C ASP A 977 18.57 20.80 26.46
N GLN A 978 19.22 21.57 25.59
CA GLN A 978 19.07 21.45 24.13
C GLN A 978 19.59 20.10 23.61
N TYR A 979 20.65 19.54 24.20
CA TYR A 979 21.18 18.25 23.78
C TYR A 979 20.18 17.13 24.05
N ILE A 980 19.57 17.13 25.24
CA ILE A 980 18.53 16.17 25.62
C ILE A 980 17.34 16.27 24.67
N TYR A 981 16.93 17.49 24.33
CA TYR A 981 15.82 17.73 23.42
C TYR A 981 16.13 17.22 21.99
N ASP A 982 17.28 17.58 21.42
CA ASP A 982 17.69 17.17 20.07
C ASP A 982 17.86 15.66 19.95
N ASP A 983 18.45 15.01 20.96
CA ASP A 983 18.58 13.55 21.02
C ASP A 983 17.21 12.87 21.09
N THR A 984 16.29 13.42 21.89
CA THR A 984 14.91 12.94 21.98
C THR A 984 14.19 13.04 20.63
N ILE A 985 14.36 14.14 19.89
CA ILE A 985 13.78 14.30 18.55
C ILE A 985 14.34 13.28 17.57
N LYS A 986 15.65 13.00 17.59
CA LYS A 986 16.27 11.95 16.76
C LYS A 986 15.71 10.57 17.09
N HIS A 987 15.59 10.24 18.37
CA HIS A 987 15.00 8.99 18.84
C HIS A 987 13.56 8.83 18.35
N ILE A 988 12.72 9.86 18.52
CA ILE A 988 11.31 9.84 18.12
C ILE A 988 11.17 9.72 16.60
N ARG A 989 11.98 10.42 15.80
CA ARG A 989 11.94 10.29 14.34
C ARG A 989 12.23 8.85 13.89
N LYS A 990 13.16 8.16 14.55
CA LYS A 990 13.43 6.73 14.30
C LYS A 990 12.23 5.85 14.67
N LEU A 991 11.55 6.12 15.77
CA LEU A 991 10.32 5.40 16.11
C LEU A 991 9.21 5.65 15.08
N ILE A 992 9.01 6.90 14.65
CA ILE A 992 8.00 7.26 13.65
C ILE A 992 8.28 6.58 12.31
N SER A 993 9.54 6.47 11.87
CA SER A 993 9.87 5.79 10.61
C SER A 993 9.49 4.30 10.66
N LEU A 994 9.68 3.63 11.79
CA LEU A 994 9.26 2.23 11.95
C LEU A 994 7.73 2.07 11.84
N HIS A 995 6.96 3.01 12.39
CA HIS A 995 5.50 3.01 12.30
C HIS A 995 5.02 3.37 10.89
N MET A 996 5.74 4.23 10.18
CA MET A 996 5.47 4.54 8.78
C MET A 996 5.63 3.31 7.89
N ASP A 997 6.68 2.52 8.11
CA ASP A 997 6.87 1.23 7.41
C ASP A 997 5.77 0.23 7.75
N LEU A 998 5.41 0.10 9.04
CA LEU A 998 4.32 -0.76 9.48
C LEU A 998 2.99 -0.38 8.81
N PHE A 999 2.62 0.89 8.84
CA PHE A 999 1.42 1.43 8.20
C PHE A 999 1.41 1.18 6.68
N ASN A 1000 2.51 1.45 5.99
CA ASN A 1000 2.59 1.30 4.53
C ASN A 1000 2.51 -0.16 4.09
N SER A 1001 3.05 -1.07 4.90
CA SER A 1001 3.04 -2.52 4.65
C SER A 1001 1.67 -3.18 4.86
N SER A 1002 0.79 -2.56 5.65
CA SER A 1002 -0.55 -3.06 5.94
C SER A 1002 -1.54 -2.76 4.82
N ASP A 1003 -2.25 -3.79 4.36
CA ASP A 1003 -3.35 -3.65 3.38
C ASP A 1003 -4.55 -2.89 3.98
N TRP A 1004 -4.66 -2.90 5.31
CA TRP A 1004 -5.70 -2.19 6.05
C TRP A 1004 -5.43 -0.69 6.23
N LYS A 1005 -4.19 -0.23 6.00
CA LYS A 1005 -3.78 1.18 6.17
C LYS A 1005 -4.12 1.74 7.56
N GLY A 1006 -3.67 1.04 8.60
CA GLY A 1006 -3.78 1.47 9.99
C GLY A 1006 -2.73 0.78 10.88
N LEU A 1007 -2.77 1.07 12.18
CA LEU A 1007 -1.89 0.43 13.17
C LEU A 1007 -2.62 -0.63 13.97
N PRO A 1008 -1.97 -1.77 14.26
CA PRO A 1008 -2.59 -2.82 15.06
C PRO A 1008 -2.81 -2.41 16.51
N GLU A 1009 -3.61 -3.19 17.21
CA GLU A 1009 -3.86 -3.01 18.65
C GLU A 1009 -2.59 -3.27 19.47
N LEU A 1010 -1.95 -4.41 19.19
CA LEU A 1010 -0.77 -4.87 19.90
C LEU A 1010 0.16 -5.66 18.99
N THR A 1011 1.39 -5.85 19.45
CA THR A 1011 2.34 -6.82 18.93
C THR A 1011 2.80 -7.76 20.04
N ASN A 1012 3.22 -8.95 19.63
CA ASN A 1012 3.91 -9.89 20.50
C ASN A 1012 5.35 -9.38 20.78
N SER A 1013 6.15 -10.17 21.49
CA SER A 1013 7.49 -9.77 21.89
C SER A 1013 8.36 -9.33 20.70
N ASN A 1014 9.11 -8.25 20.88
CA ASN A 1014 10.05 -7.70 19.88
C ASN A 1014 9.37 -7.22 18.58
N GLY A 1015 8.10 -6.81 18.65
CA GLY A 1015 7.34 -6.30 17.51
C GLY A 1015 6.86 -7.37 16.52
N GLN A 1016 6.80 -8.63 16.92
CA GLN A 1016 6.17 -9.67 16.09
C GLN A 1016 4.67 -9.40 15.97
N LEU A 1017 4.14 -9.46 14.73
CA LEU A 1017 2.70 -9.28 14.52
C LEU A 1017 1.94 -10.43 15.19
N SER A 1018 0.91 -10.10 15.96
CA SER A 1018 0.05 -11.09 16.61
C SER A 1018 -1.14 -11.43 15.70
N TYR A 1019 -1.38 -12.72 15.47
CA TYR A 1019 -2.53 -13.20 14.70
C TYR A 1019 -3.88 -12.78 15.30
N TYR A 1020 -3.95 -12.65 16.64
CA TYR A 1020 -5.16 -12.28 17.37
C TYR A 1020 -5.30 -10.76 17.58
N SER A 1021 -4.32 -9.98 17.14
CA SER A 1021 -4.43 -8.52 17.21
C SER A 1021 -5.31 -8.01 16.09
N SER A 1022 -6.18 -7.05 16.42
CA SER A 1022 -6.89 -6.26 15.42
C SER A 1022 -5.89 -5.54 14.50
N TYR A 1023 -6.13 -5.55 13.19
CA TYR A 1023 -5.23 -4.95 12.19
C TYR A 1023 -5.21 -3.42 12.24
N VAL A 1024 -6.35 -2.82 12.61
CA VAL A 1024 -6.51 -1.39 12.83
C VAL A 1024 -7.19 -1.20 14.17
N HIS A 1025 -6.56 -0.44 15.06
CA HIS A 1025 -7.11 -0.15 16.39
C HIS A 1025 -7.23 1.36 16.60
N SER A 1026 -8.40 1.79 17.07
CA SER A 1026 -8.76 3.20 17.22
C SER A 1026 -7.81 3.95 18.14
N CYS A 1027 -7.55 3.42 19.34
CA CYS A 1027 -6.65 4.09 20.29
C CYS A 1027 -5.23 4.17 19.73
N SER A 1028 -4.76 3.12 19.04
CA SER A 1028 -3.40 3.07 18.48
C SER A 1028 -3.22 4.14 17.39
N CYS A 1029 -4.22 4.30 16.53
CA CYS A 1029 -4.19 5.33 15.50
C CYS A 1029 -4.39 6.73 16.09
N ALA A 1030 -5.29 6.89 17.06
CA ALA A 1030 -5.58 8.17 17.68
C ALA A 1030 -4.36 8.77 18.38
N THR A 1031 -3.77 8.04 19.33
CA THR A 1031 -2.69 8.58 20.14
C THR A 1031 -1.41 8.77 19.35
N PHE A 1032 -1.21 7.99 18.29
CA PHE A 1032 -0.11 8.21 17.36
C PHE A 1032 -0.31 9.48 16.53
N LEU A 1033 -1.54 9.74 16.04
CA LEU A 1033 -1.86 10.99 15.36
C LEU A 1033 -1.71 12.21 16.28
N GLU A 1034 -2.07 12.06 17.56
CA GLU A 1034 -1.81 13.06 18.60
C GLU A 1034 -0.32 13.34 18.80
N ALA A 1035 0.53 12.30 18.79
CA ALA A 1035 1.97 12.46 18.88
C ALA A 1035 2.54 13.20 17.65
N LEU A 1036 2.02 12.92 16.45
CA LEU A 1036 2.39 13.64 15.22
C LEU A 1036 1.94 15.11 15.27
N TYR A 1037 0.77 15.39 15.84
CA TYR A 1037 0.30 16.76 16.06
C TYR A 1037 1.23 17.51 17.00
N ASP A 1038 1.50 16.96 18.18
CA ASP A 1038 2.35 17.59 19.18
C ASP A 1038 3.76 17.84 18.60
N LEU A 1039 4.31 16.91 17.80
CA LEU A 1039 5.60 17.10 17.10
C LEU A 1039 5.57 18.23 16.05
N SER A 1040 4.43 18.47 15.40
CA SER A 1040 4.29 19.54 14.39
C SER A 1040 4.10 20.94 14.98
N THR A 1041 3.67 21.02 16.24
CA THR A 1041 3.49 22.28 16.97
C THR A 1041 4.79 22.82 17.59
N ILE A 1042 5.90 22.13 17.36
CA ILE A 1042 7.25 22.50 17.79
C ILE A 1042 8.06 22.94 16.58
#